data_AF-A0A8S3Y3Y1-F1
#
_entry.id   AF-A0A8S3Y3Y1-F1
#
_cell.length_a   1.000
_cell.length_b   1.000
_cell.length_c   1.000
_cell.angle_alpha   90.00
_cell.angle_beta   90.00
_cell.angle_gamma   90.00
#
_symmetry.space_group_name_H-M   'P 1'
#
loop_
_entity.id
_entity.type
_entity.pdbx_description
1 polymer ?
#
loop_
_entity_poly.entity_id
_entity_poly.type
_entity_poly.pdbx_seq_one_letter_code
_entity_poly.pdbx_strand_id
1 'polypeptide(L)'
;MTQPSTKKREVLLNIIELYKDMPYLWDKKHKDYNNKDIRNDGNKVLLEVYKGFDSNVTVKNLVKKIQNLRTGYFKELKKVKESSRTGAGADEVKFRPHHLKPKVYEDLSQRLHKRKRDLRKLAYCKSMIPFTWLVIEIFFTLSEGHDPLPGLELGTLPLGILPFNGQEFDYIVVGAGAAGTAVASRLSMAGKDVLLIEAGGNPTLETRIPGATMALMGSGVDWYYKTIPNNVSCLSSIDQQCRYSHGKCLGGSTSINYMMYVRGSRNDFDTLNITGWTWKDMKPYFFKYEGLENFDRLPLTSEPYHNTEGLVRVGFFEDPKNDWHGRMIGGYTSLNLPYNEDVNALSQIGVSKILGYVSSGERVSTARAYLTRKDVKKNLKLAKNTFCTGVIIDRNRVAKGVTVKYLDFPLSLKARKEVILSAGGIATPQILMLSGIGPADHLRDFKIPVRINLNVGDDMSDHVFPLLFIKVNRDIDKYSALFTLMTQVTAGVEWLTTHKGSLASNGLTDVTAFVNTKCYDFHNKRLTNDSAECELPTLQLIHGFIPRTLLVVGRPLISRGLHFNNEVLDQLVEVNKKYAFIVMSPVVLQPASRGTVRLASADPLVPPAITPNYLQNDTDVDEMVRAINFVEDLLETPQFRQQKASLLRLNLSGCIGLNGNDYWRCYSRHMTYSVYHAVGTAALGRVLDEELRVIGIKNLRVADASAMPNLPRGNTAATVIAYGERLADILLKSR
;
A
#
# COMPACT_ATOMS: atom_id res chain seq x y z
N MET A 1 -27.81 26.76 47.24
CA MET A 1 -27.75 25.28 47.11
C MET A 1 -26.51 24.92 46.29
N THR A 2 -25.64 24.04 46.84
CA THR A 2 -24.69 23.10 46.16
C THR A 2 -23.79 23.64 45.01
N GLN A 3 -22.45 23.61 45.02
CA GLN A 3 -21.48 22.71 45.66
C GLN A 3 -20.12 23.39 45.97
N PRO A 4 -19.73 23.54 47.25
CA PRO A 4 -18.34 23.81 47.65
C PRO A 4 -17.57 22.55 48.11
N SER A 5 -18.17 21.35 48.04
CA SER A 5 -17.66 20.16 48.75
C SER A 5 -16.63 19.32 47.98
N THR A 6 -16.64 19.32 46.64
CA THR A 6 -15.76 18.49 45.80
C THR A 6 -14.33 19.02 45.75
N LYS A 7 -14.14 20.31 45.46
CA LYS A 7 -12.80 20.94 45.40
C LYS A 7 -12.10 20.93 46.77
N LYS A 8 -12.84 21.17 47.85
CA LYS A 8 -12.32 21.08 49.23
C LYS A 8 -11.84 19.67 49.57
N ARG A 9 -12.62 18.64 49.17
CA ARG A 9 -12.29 17.24 49.40
C ARG A 9 -11.06 16.81 48.62
N GLU A 10 -10.94 17.24 47.37
CA GLU A 10 -9.80 16.94 46.49
C GLU A 10 -8.49 17.53 47.02
N VAL A 11 -8.50 18.81 47.42
CA VAL A 11 -7.33 19.46 48.04
C VAL A 11 -6.93 18.75 49.34
N LEU A 12 -7.90 18.35 50.16
CA LEU A 12 -7.64 17.59 51.40
C LEU A 12 -7.00 16.22 51.12
N LEU A 13 -7.47 15.51 50.09
CA LEU A 13 -6.94 14.19 49.71
C LEU A 13 -5.50 14.31 49.21
N ASN A 14 -5.20 15.32 48.39
CA ASN A 14 -3.85 15.57 47.91
C ASN A 14 -2.88 15.86 49.07
N ILE A 15 -3.31 16.65 50.06
CA ILE A 15 -2.51 16.95 51.25
C ILE A 15 -2.29 15.71 52.11
N ILE A 16 -3.27 14.81 52.21
CA ILE A 16 -3.13 13.54 52.94
C ILE A 16 -2.12 12.62 52.25
N GLU A 17 -2.14 12.52 50.92
CA GLU A 17 -1.16 11.73 50.17
C GLU A 17 0.25 12.32 50.30
N LEU A 18 0.41 13.62 50.12
CA LEU A 18 1.69 14.32 50.35
C LEU A 18 2.22 14.10 51.78
N TYR A 19 1.34 14.16 52.79
CA TYR A 19 1.73 13.92 54.18
C TYR A 19 2.22 12.49 54.42
N LYS A 20 1.61 11.48 53.78
CA LYS A 20 2.06 10.07 53.88
C LYS A 20 3.46 9.88 53.30
N ASP A 21 3.78 10.60 52.23
CA ASP A 21 5.09 10.52 51.59
C ASP A 21 6.20 11.25 52.37
N MET A 22 5.85 11.96 53.45
CA MET A 22 6.78 12.65 54.36
C MET A 22 6.80 12.00 55.75
N PRO A 23 7.34 10.77 55.90
CA PRO A 23 7.30 10.00 57.16
C PRO A 23 8.01 10.69 58.32
N TYR A 24 9.01 11.54 58.06
CA TYR A 24 9.66 12.37 59.08
C TYR A 24 8.71 13.37 59.78
N LEU A 25 7.51 13.61 59.24
CA LEU A 25 6.50 14.44 59.90
C LEU A 25 5.62 13.68 60.90
N TRP A 26 5.57 12.35 60.87
CA TRP A 26 4.62 11.56 61.67
C TRP A 26 5.09 10.20 62.20
N ASP A 27 6.17 9.63 61.67
CA ASP A 27 6.76 8.37 62.15
C ASP A 27 7.94 8.67 63.09
N LYS A 28 7.72 8.42 64.39
CA LYS A 28 8.73 8.61 65.45
C LYS A 28 10.00 7.77 65.26
N LYS A 29 9.94 6.72 64.45
CA LYS A 29 11.07 5.85 64.15
C LYS A 29 11.88 6.29 62.94
N HIS A 30 11.39 7.27 62.17
CA HIS A 30 12.12 7.81 61.04
C HIS A 30 13.34 8.61 61.51
N LYS A 31 14.51 8.39 60.88
CA LYS A 31 15.78 9.00 61.29
C LYS A 31 15.73 10.54 61.42
N ASP A 32 14.95 11.19 60.56
CA ASP A 32 14.81 12.65 60.51
C ASP A 32 13.63 13.19 61.33
N TYR A 33 12.91 12.35 62.09
CA TYR A 33 11.71 12.76 62.84
C TYR A 33 11.98 13.80 63.94
N ASN A 34 13.18 13.83 64.49
CA ASN A 34 13.57 14.83 65.49
C ASN A 34 14.30 16.04 64.87
N ASN A 35 14.52 16.05 63.55
CA ASN A 35 15.13 17.18 62.87
C ASN A 35 14.08 18.28 62.63
N LYS A 36 14.18 19.37 63.39
CA LYS A 36 13.18 20.44 63.41
C LYS A 36 13.11 21.23 62.10
N ASP A 37 14.24 21.41 61.42
CA ASP A 37 14.31 22.21 60.19
C ASP A 37 13.68 21.46 59.02
N ILE A 38 14.02 20.17 58.86
CA ILE A 38 13.42 19.28 57.86
C ILE A 38 11.90 19.20 58.04
N ARG A 39 11.44 19.16 59.29
CA ARG A 39 10.00 19.12 59.60
C ARG A 39 9.31 20.45 59.34
N ASN A 40 9.97 21.58 59.59
CA ASN A 40 9.42 22.89 59.29
C ASN A 40 9.27 23.09 57.78
N ASP A 41 10.24 22.63 56.99
CA ASP A 41 10.16 22.74 55.53
C ASP A 41 9.09 21.82 54.94
N GLY A 42 8.97 20.58 55.42
CA GLY A 42 7.86 19.70 55.05
C GLY A 42 6.48 20.30 55.40
N ASN A 43 6.37 20.97 56.54
CA ASN A 43 5.14 21.66 56.94
C ASN A 43 4.82 22.91 56.09
N LYS A 44 5.83 23.63 55.58
CA LYS A 44 5.63 24.75 54.65
C LYS A 44 5.10 24.28 53.30
N VAL A 45 5.62 23.16 52.78
CA VAL A 45 5.11 22.56 51.53
C VAL A 45 3.63 22.21 51.64
N LEU A 46 3.21 21.60 52.77
CA LEU A 46 1.79 21.30 53.02
C LEU A 46 0.94 22.59 53.13
N LEU A 47 1.51 23.65 53.71
CA LEU A 47 0.85 24.94 53.87
C LEU A 47 0.59 25.62 52.53
N GLU A 48 1.55 25.62 51.61
CA GLU A 48 1.41 26.22 50.28
C GLU A 48 0.28 25.56 49.49
N VAL A 49 0.21 24.24 49.52
CA VAL A 49 -0.87 23.48 48.86
C VAL A 49 -2.24 23.81 49.48
N TYR A 50 -2.33 23.98 50.80
CA TYR A 50 -3.60 24.33 51.46
C TYR A 50 -3.98 25.81 51.26
N LYS A 51 -3.02 26.73 51.17
CA LYS A 51 -3.29 28.16 50.90
C LYS A 51 -3.96 28.39 49.55
N GLY A 52 -3.77 27.49 48.58
CA GLY A 52 -4.54 27.48 47.33
C GLY A 52 -6.05 27.24 47.52
N PHE A 53 -6.49 26.83 48.71
CA PHE A 53 -7.89 26.62 49.08
C PHE A 53 -8.38 27.58 50.17
N ASP A 54 -7.55 27.92 51.15
CA ASP A 54 -7.87 28.84 52.24
C ASP A 54 -6.62 29.67 52.58
N SER A 55 -6.59 30.90 52.06
CA SER A 55 -5.41 31.78 52.11
C SER A 55 -5.03 32.22 53.52
N ASN A 56 -5.95 32.13 54.50
CA ASN A 56 -5.76 32.56 55.88
C ASN A 56 -5.28 31.44 56.81
N VAL A 57 -5.01 30.23 56.29
CA VAL A 57 -4.56 29.10 57.11
C VAL A 57 -3.11 29.31 57.61
N THR A 58 -2.85 28.90 58.86
CA THR A 58 -1.50 28.84 59.43
C THR A 58 -1.03 27.40 59.55
N VAL A 59 0.29 27.17 59.61
CA VAL A 59 0.89 25.83 59.76
C VAL A 59 0.29 25.08 60.96
N LYS A 60 0.14 25.77 62.09
CA LYS A 60 -0.42 25.20 63.32
C LYS A 60 -1.89 24.75 63.13
N ASN A 61 -2.68 25.51 62.39
CA ASN A 61 -4.07 25.19 62.08
C ASN A 61 -4.21 24.02 61.10
N LEU A 62 -3.30 23.93 60.12
CA LEU A 62 -3.27 22.87 59.12
C LEU A 62 -2.87 21.51 59.74
N VAL A 63 -1.79 21.49 60.52
CA VAL A 63 -1.32 20.25 61.20
C VAL A 63 -2.39 19.70 62.14
N LYS A 64 -3.07 20.58 62.89
CA LYS A 64 -4.18 20.18 63.78
C LYS A 64 -5.37 19.59 63.00
N LYS A 65 -5.70 20.13 61.82
CA LYS A 65 -6.76 19.58 60.94
C LYS A 65 -6.39 18.20 60.38
N ILE A 66 -5.15 18.02 59.90
CA ILE A 66 -4.66 16.73 59.37
C ILE A 66 -4.69 15.65 60.46
N GLN A 67 -4.26 15.98 61.68
CA GLN A 67 -4.30 15.06 62.82
C GLN A 67 -5.74 14.68 63.19
N ASN A 68 -6.68 15.63 63.18
CA ASN A 68 -8.10 15.35 63.48
C ASN A 68 -8.76 14.45 62.41
N LEU A 69 -8.46 14.66 61.12
CA LEU A 69 -8.95 13.82 60.02
C LEU A 69 -8.42 12.39 60.12
N ARG A 70 -7.15 12.22 60.51
CA ARG A 70 -6.55 10.90 60.75
C ARG A 70 -7.30 10.16 61.85
N THR A 71 -7.57 10.83 62.97
CA THR A 71 -8.31 10.23 64.10
C THR A 71 -9.76 9.88 63.73
N GLY A 72 -10.43 10.71 62.92
CA GLY A 72 -11.77 10.42 62.38
C GLY A 72 -11.81 9.21 61.44
N TYR A 73 -10.84 9.11 60.53
CA TYR A 73 -10.71 7.97 59.60
C TYR A 73 -10.45 6.65 60.33
N PHE A 74 -9.62 6.64 61.37
CA PHE A 74 -9.40 5.45 62.21
C PHE A 74 -10.66 5.06 63.01
N LYS A 75 -11.50 6.02 63.40
CA LYS A 75 -12.78 5.76 64.08
C LYS A 75 -13.80 5.10 63.13
N GLU A 76 -13.87 5.53 61.88
CA GLU A 76 -14.72 4.93 60.84
C GLU A 76 -14.23 3.53 60.42
N LEU A 77 -12.92 3.33 60.30
CA LEU A 77 -12.33 1.99 60.10
C LEU A 77 -12.65 1.01 61.25
N LYS A 78 -12.82 1.52 62.46
CA LYS A 78 -13.19 0.71 63.63
C LYS A 78 -14.66 0.26 63.55
N LYS A 79 -15.57 1.12 63.10
CA LYS A 79 -16.99 0.77 62.85
C LYS A 79 -17.16 -0.30 61.77
N VAL A 80 -16.36 -0.24 60.70
CA VAL A 80 -16.35 -1.27 59.62
C VAL A 80 -15.79 -2.61 60.10
N LYS A 81 -14.88 -2.59 61.08
CA LYS A 81 -14.38 -3.81 61.75
C LYS A 81 -15.33 -4.37 62.80
N GLU A 82 -16.23 -3.55 63.34
CA GLU A 82 -17.26 -3.98 64.30
C GLU A 82 -18.48 -4.57 63.56
N SER A 83 -18.80 -4.09 62.34
CA SER A 83 -19.86 -4.66 61.49
C SER A 83 -19.53 -6.02 60.86
N SER A 84 -18.27 -6.46 60.94
CA SER A 84 -17.80 -7.77 60.45
C SER A 84 -17.70 -8.83 61.56
N ARG A 85 -18.17 -8.53 62.77
CA ARG A 85 -18.13 -9.43 63.94
C ARG A 85 -19.45 -10.15 64.26
N THR A 86 -20.54 -9.92 63.53
CA THR A 86 -21.77 -10.72 63.66
C THR A 86 -21.71 -11.94 62.73
N GLY A 87 -21.03 -12.99 63.19
CA GLY A 87 -20.86 -14.27 62.49
C GLY A 87 -19.60 -15.02 62.95
N ALA A 88 -19.66 -15.62 64.15
CA ALA A 88 -18.62 -16.47 64.75
C ALA A 88 -18.55 -17.87 64.08
N GLY A 89 -17.46 -18.65 64.09
CA GLY A 89 -16.16 -18.58 64.77
C GLY A 89 -15.05 -19.25 63.93
N ALA A 90 -13.79 -18.78 64.02
CA ALA A 90 -12.66 -19.34 64.82
C ALA A 90 -12.05 -20.61 64.18
N ASP A 91 -10.78 -20.60 63.74
CA ASP A 91 -9.63 -20.71 64.65
C ASP A 91 -8.40 -19.83 64.32
N GLU A 92 -7.69 -19.47 65.40
CA GLU A 92 -6.42 -18.74 65.45
C GLU A 92 -5.22 -19.60 64.99
N VAL A 93 -4.31 -19.00 64.21
CA VAL A 93 -2.89 -19.40 64.22
C VAL A 93 -2.03 -18.17 64.51
N LYS A 94 -1.41 -18.17 65.68
CA LYS A 94 -0.37 -17.22 66.11
C LYS A 94 0.90 -17.41 65.29
N PHE A 95 1.57 -16.32 64.88
CA PHE A 95 2.98 -16.38 64.48
C PHE A 95 3.79 -15.24 65.11
N ARG A 96 4.83 -15.64 65.85
CA ARG A 96 5.94 -14.80 66.34
C ARG A 96 6.99 -14.64 65.23
N PRO A 97 7.86 -13.62 65.30
CA PRO A 97 8.72 -13.22 64.20
C PRO A 97 9.95 -14.12 64.13
N HIS A 98 10.34 -14.59 62.94
CA HIS A 98 11.73 -14.71 62.48
C HIS A 98 11.83 -15.23 61.04
N HIS A 99 12.77 -14.64 60.29
CA HIS A 99 13.38 -15.06 59.02
C HIS A 99 12.47 -15.30 57.79
N LEU A 100 12.36 -14.26 56.93
CA LEU A 100 11.95 -14.41 55.53
C LEU A 100 13.09 -13.95 54.60
N LYS A 101 13.47 -14.86 53.70
CA LYS A 101 14.57 -14.73 52.74
C LYS A 101 14.25 -13.72 51.60
N PRO A 102 15.27 -13.14 50.94
CA PRO A 102 15.13 -12.00 50.01
C PRO A 102 14.25 -12.17 48.76
N LYS A 103 13.75 -13.37 48.43
CA LYS A 103 13.10 -13.66 47.13
C LYS A 103 11.62 -13.26 47.01
N VAL A 104 10.93 -12.94 48.12
CA VAL A 104 9.50 -12.56 48.11
C VAL A 104 9.31 -11.04 47.93
N TYR A 105 10.32 -10.23 48.28
CA TYR A 105 10.27 -8.77 48.13
C TYR A 105 10.46 -8.34 46.66
N GLU A 106 11.23 -9.09 45.88
CA GLU A 106 11.44 -8.86 44.44
C GLU A 106 10.18 -9.11 43.60
N ASP A 107 9.45 -10.20 43.86
CA ASP A 107 8.21 -10.53 43.11
C ASP A 107 7.07 -9.53 43.43
N LEU A 108 6.98 -9.07 44.68
CA LEU A 108 6.00 -8.04 45.07
C LEU A 108 6.36 -6.66 44.50
N SER A 109 7.65 -6.30 44.48
CA SER A 109 8.16 -5.04 43.90
C SER A 109 7.93 -5.00 42.38
N GLN A 110 8.16 -6.10 41.67
CA GLN A 110 7.90 -6.22 40.24
C GLN A 110 6.40 -6.12 39.92
N ARG A 111 5.53 -6.75 40.71
CA ARG A 111 4.06 -6.65 40.56
C ARG A 111 3.55 -5.24 40.86
N LEU A 112 4.10 -4.55 41.84
CA LEU A 112 3.77 -3.16 42.16
C LEU A 112 4.31 -2.15 41.13
N HIS A 113 5.50 -2.37 40.58
CA HIS A 113 6.04 -1.59 39.46
C HIS A 113 5.19 -1.74 38.20
N LYS A 114 4.78 -2.98 37.88
CA LYS A 114 3.84 -3.27 36.78
C LYS A 114 2.52 -2.55 36.98
N ARG A 115 1.95 -2.59 38.19
CA ARG A 115 0.67 -1.92 38.52
C ARG A 115 0.77 -0.39 38.51
N LYS A 116 1.88 0.21 38.97
CA LYS A 116 2.16 1.66 38.85
C LYS A 116 2.35 2.08 37.39
N ARG A 117 3.01 1.26 36.58
CA ARG A 117 3.17 1.48 35.13
C ARG A 117 1.82 1.39 34.41
N ASP A 118 0.98 0.43 34.78
CA ASP A 118 -0.38 0.26 34.23
C ASP A 118 -1.32 1.41 34.62
N LEU A 119 -1.22 1.92 35.87
CA LEU A 119 -2.02 3.07 36.33
C LEU A 119 -1.56 4.39 35.68
N ARG A 120 -0.25 4.60 35.48
CA ARG A 120 0.26 5.76 34.70
C ARG A 120 -0.16 5.69 33.23
N LYS A 121 -0.15 4.49 32.63
CA LYS A 121 -0.68 4.26 31.28
C LYS A 121 -2.19 4.51 31.20
N LEU A 122 -2.96 4.10 32.20
CA LEU A 122 -4.41 4.36 32.25
C LEU A 122 -4.72 5.86 32.39
N ALA A 123 -3.93 6.59 33.19
CA ALA A 123 -4.03 8.05 33.31
C ALA A 123 -3.65 8.75 32.00
N TYR A 124 -2.58 8.30 31.34
CA TYR A 124 -2.17 8.79 30.00
C TYR A 124 -3.25 8.50 28.93
N CYS A 125 -3.85 7.31 28.93
CA CYS A 125 -4.98 7.00 28.04
C CYS A 125 -6.20 7.87 28.33
N LYS A 126 -6.53 8.17 29.59
CA LYS A 126 -7.64 9.06 29.94
C LYS A 126 -7.41 10.52 29.56
N SER A 127 -6.18 11.03 29.67
CA SER A 127 -5.82 12.38 29.19
C SER A 127 -5.71 12.46 27.67
N MET A 128 -5.52 11.33 26.98
CA MET A 128 -5.53 11.30 25.52
C MET A 128 -6.93 11.39 24.93
N ILE A 129 -8.00 10.91 25.58
CA ILE A 129 -9.37 10.91 25.01
C ILE A 129 -9.79 12.29 24.44
N PRO A 130 -9.64 13.43 25.18
CA PRO A 130 -9.94 14.76 24.64
C PRO A 130 -8.99 15.20 23.52
N PHE A 131 -7.71 14.82 23.59
CA PHE A 131 -6.71 15.10 22.55
C PHE A 131 -6.99 14.30 21.26
N THR A 132 -7.43 13.04 21.37
CA THR A 132 -7.93 12.21 20.25
C THR A 132 -9.05 12.94 19.54
N TRP A 133 -10.04 13.44 20.30
CA TRP A 133 -11.19 14.13 19.75
C TRP A 133 -10.76 15.43 19.05
N LEU A 134 -9.84 16.18 19.66
CA LEU A 134 -9.25 17.38 19.05
C LEU A 134 -8.48 17.08 17.76
N VAL A 135 -7.65 16.02 17.73
CA VAL A 135 -6.88 15.65 16.53
C VAL A 135 -7.81 15.07 15.44
N ILE A 136 -8.84 14.33 15.82
CA ILE A 136 -9.88 13.84 14.92
C ILE A 136 -10.69 15.02 14.36
N GLU A 137 -11.11 15.98 15.18
CA GLU A 137 -11.76 17.22 14.72
C GLU A 137 -10.85 18.04 13.83
N ILE A 138 -9.56 18.18 14.15
CA ILE A 138 -8.57 18.84 13.28
C ILE A 138 -8.45 18.09 11.95
N PHE A 139 -8.36 16.76 11.97
CA PHE A 139 -8.31 15.94 10.76
C PHE A 139 -9.58 16.11 9.91
N PHE A 140 -10.76 16.05 10.53
CA PHE A 140 -12.03 16.28 9.84
C PHE A 140 -12.17 17.70 9.32
N THR A 141 -11.78 18.72 10.11
CA THR A 141 -11.80 20.14 9.72
C THR A 141 -10.83 20.42 8.58
N LEU A 142 -9.63 19.83 8.60
CA LEU A 142 -8.66 19.89 7.51
C LEU A 142 -9.11 19.08 6.28
N SER A 143 -10.00 18.10 6.45
CA SER A 143 -10.54 17.28 5.34
C SER A 143 -11.85 17.80 4.75
N GLU A 144 -12.68 18.51 5.53
CA GLU A 144 -14.01 19.01 5.15
C GLU A 144 -14.03 20.50 4.74
N GLY A 145 -12.88 21.17 4.74
CA GLY A 145 -12.74 22.57 4.31
C GLY A 145 -12.40 22.72 2.82
N HIS A 146 -13.34 23.27 2.04
CA HIS A 146 -13.07 23.85 0.73
C HIS A 146 -12.08 25.03 0.84
N ASP A 147 -10.80 24.73 0.65
CA ASP A 147 -9.78 25.43 -0.16
C ASP A 147 -8.43 24.83 0.24
N PRO A 148 -7.54 24.48 -0.70
CA PRO A 148 -6.21 24.00 -0.33
C PRO A 148 -5.51 25.10 0.47
N LEU A 149 -4.86 24.71 1.57
CA LEU A 149 -3.96 25.56 2.35
C LEU A 149 -3.17 26.51 1.41
N PRO A 150 -3.08 27.82 1.71
CA PRO A 150 -2.39 28.78 0.85
C PRO A 150 -0.92 28.34 0.70
N GLY A 151 -0.55 27.90 -0.50
CA GLY A 151 0.76 27.30 -0.77
C GLY A 151 0.72 26.05 -1.66
N LEU A 152 -0.46 25.45 -1.88
CA LEU A 152 -0.64 24.25 -2.72
C LEU A 152 -1.02 24.56 -4.19
N GLU A 153 -0.60 25.69 -4.76
CA GLU A 153 -0.78 25.95 -6.21
C GLU A 153 0.26 25.19 -7.06
N LEU A 154 0.19 23.87 -7.06
CA LEU A 154 0.77 23.03 -8.12
C LEU A 154 -0.28 22.86 -9.21
N GLY A 155 0.06 23.27 -10.44
CA GLY A 155 -0.84 23.43 -11.59
C GLY A 155 -2.01 22.45 -11.61
N THR A 156 -3.23 22.98 -11.52
CA THR A 156 -4.47 22.20 -11.47
C THR A 156 -4.61 21.30 -12.70
N LEU A 157 -5.16 20.10 -12.53
CA LEU A 157 -5.50 19.25 -13.69
C LEU A 157 -6.47 20.00 -14.62
N PRO A 158 -6.48 19.70 -15.94
CA PRO A 158 -7.41 20.35 -16.87
C PRO A 158 -8.87 20.16 -16.42
N LEU A 159 -9.66 21.24 -16.47
CA LEU A 159 -11.08 21.21 -16.06
C LEU A 159 -11.89 20.19 -16.88
N GLY A 160 -11.51 19.99 -18.14
CA GLY A 160 -12.20 19.14 -19.10
C GLY A 160 -13.13 19.95 -20.00
N ILE A 161 -13.45 19.40 -21.17
CA ILE A 161 -14.40 19.96 -22.12
C ILE A 161 -15.70 19.16 -22.12
N LEU A 162 -16.78 19.77 -22.60
CA LEU A 162 -18.01 19.07 -22.93
C LEU A 162 -17.92 18.59 -24.40
N PRO A 163 -17.78 17.28 -24.66
CA PRO A 163 -17.76 16.78 -26.03
C PRO A 163 -19.17 16.87 -26.64
N PHE A 164 -19.25 17.10 -27.95
CA PHE A 164 -20.49 17.09 -28.71
C PHE A 164 -20.39 16.20 -29.96
N ASN A 165 -21.54 15.75 -30.45
CA ASN A 165 -21.59 14.79 -31.56
C ASN A 165 -20.98 15.38 -32.84
N GLY A 166 -20.11 14.61 -33.49
CA GLY A 166 -19.41 14.99 -34.72
C GLY A 166 -18.19 15.87 -34.51
N GLN A 167 -17.81 16.23 -33.28
CA GLN A 167 -16.64 17.04 -33.00
C GLN A 167 -15.34 16.37 -33.50
N GLU A 168 -14.45 17.15 -34.12
CA GLU A 168 -13.28 16.63 -34.83
C GLU A 168 -11.95 17.13 -34.25
N PHE A 169 -10.97 16.22 -34.14
CA PHE A 169 -9.61 16.50 -33.66
C PHE A 169 -8.57 15.89 -34.60
N ASP A 170 -7.30 16.29 -34.51
CA ASP A 170 -6.24 15.63 -35.30
C ASP A 170 -6.07 14.19 -34.81
N TYR A 171 -5.96 14.05 -33.49
CA TYR A 171 -5.78 12.77 -32.82
C TYR A 171 -6.81 12.60 -31.71
N ILE A 172 -7.36 11.40 -31.60
CA ILE A 172 -8.15 10.98 -30.44
C ILE A 172 -7.35 9.90 -29.70
N VAL A 173 -7.06 10.13 -28.43
CA VAL A 173 -6.43 9.17 -27.54
C VAL A 173 -7.47 8.66 -26.54
N VAL A 174 -7.67 7.34 -26.49
CA VAL A 174 -8.66 6.68 -25.64
C VAL A 174 -7.97 6.08 -24.42
N GLY A 175 -8.22 6.66 -23.25
CA GLY A 175 -7.65 6.27 -21.96
C GLY A 175 -6.54 7.21 -21.51
N ALA A 176 -6.77 7.93 -20.40
CA ALA A 176 -5.78 8.80 -19.76
C ALA A 176 -4.88 8.02 -18.78
N GLY A 177 -4.45 6.83 -19.19
CA GLY A 177 -3.57 5.95 -18.41
C GLY A 177 -2.09 6.33 -18.51
N ALA A 178 -1.22 5.34 -18.24
CA ALA A 178 0.23 5.49 -18.31
C ALA A 178 0.71 5.96 -19.71
N ALA A 179 0.42 5.17 -20.75
CA ALA A 179 0.84 5.47 -22.11
C ALA A 179 0.01 6.60 -22.76
N GLY A 180 -1.32 6.53 -22.65
CA GLY A 180 -2.21 7.48 -23.32
C GLY A 180 -2.00 8.93 -22.88
N THR A 181 -1.71 9.15 -21.59
CA THR A 181 -1.34 10.48 -21.09
C THR A 181 -0.02 10.98 -21.69
N ALA A 182 1.01 10.12 -21.78
CA ALA A 182 2.28 10.48 -22.40
C ALA A 182 2.10 10.84 -23.89
N VAL A 183 1.42 10.00 -24.67
CA VAL A 183 1.16 10.23 -26.10
C VAL A 183 0.42 11.55 -26.32
N ALA A 184 -0.74 11.71 -25.66
CA ALA A 184 -1.58 12.88 -25.84
C ALA A 184 -0.85 14.18 -25.48
N SER A 185 -0.03 14.14 -24.43
CA SER A 185 0.71 15.30 -23.96
C SER A 185 1.84 15.68 -24.91
N ARG A 186 2.62 14.71 -25.40
CA ARG A 186 3.69 14.95 -26.38
C ARG A 186 3.14 15.49 -27.70
N LEU A 187 2.03 14.94 -28.19
CA LEU A 187 1.35 15.47 -29.37
C LEU A 187 0.85 16.90 -29.16
N SER A 188 0.25 17.19 -28.00
CA SER A 188 -0.20 18.55 -27.66
C SER A 188 0.97 19.55 -27.58
N MET A 189 2.08 19.17 -26.94
CA MET A 189 3.30 19.98 -26.88
C MET A 189 3.88 20.28 -28.27
N ALA A 190 3.70 19.37 -29.23
CA ALA A 190 4.08 19.56 -30.62
C ALA A 190 3.04 20.36 -31.45
N GLY A 191 2.07 21.01 -30.80
CA GLY A 191 1.08 21.86 -31.47
C GLY A 191 -0.07 21.10 -32.12
N LYS A 192 -0.28 19.82 -31.79
CA LYS A 192 -1.38 19.04 -32.36
C LYS A 192 -2.69 19.25 -31.60
N ASP A 193 -3.78 19.23 -32.36
CA ASP A 193 -5.13 19.28 -31.79
C ASP A 193 -5.54 17.89 -31.30
N VAL A 194 -5.46 17.66 -30.00
CA VAL A 194 -5.61 16.33 -29.40
C VAL A 194 -6.81 16.31 -28.47
N LEU A 195 -7.66 15.30 -28.63
CA LEU A 195 -8.64 14.92 -27.63
C LEU A 195 -8.14 13.71 -26.85
N LEU A 196 -8.04 13.85 -25.53
CA LEU A 196 -7.84 12.74 -24.60
C LEU A 196 -9.16 12.40 -23.92
N ILE A 197 -9.56 11.13 -23.99
CA ILE A 197 -10.82 10.62 -23.46
C ILE A 197 -10.52 9.73 -22.25
N GLU A 198 -11.22 9.92 -21.14
CA GLU A 198 -11.10 9.10 -19.93
C GLU A 198 -12.48 8.74 -19.39
N ALA A 199 -12.70 7.45 -19.11
CA ALA A 199 -13.95 6.96 -18.56
C ALA A 199 -14.14 7.37 -17.08
N GLY A 200 -13.04 7.55 -16.34
CA GLY A 200 -13.05 8.07 -14.98
C GLY A 200 -13.02 9.60 -14.88
N GLY A 201 -13.06 10.06 -13.63
CA GLY A 201 -12.98 11.48 -13.27
C GLY A 201 -11.57 11.90 -12.85
N ASN A 202 -11.53 12.96 -12.02
CA ASN A 202 -10.28 13.36 -11.37
C ASN A 202 -9.86 12.31 -10.32
N PRO A 203 -8.56 12.12 -10.10
CA PRO A 203 -8.07 11.36 -8.94
C PRO A 203 -8.49 12.05 -7.63
N THR A 204 -8.68 11.26 -6.56
CA THR A 204 -9.04 11.76 -5.22
C THR A 204 -7.80 12.16 -4.41
N LEU A 205 -7.98 12.78 -3.23
CA LEU A 205 -6.86 13.18 -2.37
C LEU A 205 -5.99 11.98 -1.96
N GLU A 206 -6.62 10.84 -1.64
CA GLU A 206 -5.95 9.62 -1.19
C GLU A 206 -4.98 9.07 -2.25
N THR A 207 -5.24 9.34 -3.54
CA THR A 207 -4.31 8.95 -4.61
C THR A 207 -2.96 9.66 -4.48
N ARG A 208 -2.88 10.81 -3.79
CA ARG A 208 -1.61 11.52 -3.59
C ARG A 208 -0.76 10.91 -2.49
N ILE A 209 -1.38 10.21 -1.55
CA ILE A 209 -0.74 9.69 -0.33
C ILE A 209 -0.15 8.31 -0.63
N PRO A 210 1.18 8.13 -0.62
CA PRO A 210 1.79 6.82 -0.86
C PRO A 210 1.20 5.70 0.03
N GLY A 211 1.17 5.90 1.35
CA GLY A 211 0.70 4.92 2.32
C GLY A 211 -0.79 4.54 2.21
N ALA A 212 -1.59 5.26 1.42
CA ALA A 212 -3.00 4.98 1.21
C ALA A 212 -3.28 3.98 0.07
N THR A 213 -2.26 3.46 -0.63
CA THR A 213 -2.41 2.61 -1.82
C THR A 213 -3.42 1.46 -1.66
N MET A 214 -3.39 0.73 -0.54
CA MET A 214 -4.31 -0.39 -0.29
C MET A 214 -5.77 0.05 -0.18
N ALA A 215 -6.03 1.28 0.30
CA ALA A 215 -7.37 1.83 0.44
C ALA A 215 -8.02 2.18 -0.90
N LEU A 216 -7.21 2.49 -1.92
CA LEU A 216 -7.67 2.83 -3.26
C LEU A 216 -8.29 1.65 -4.00
N MET A 217 -7.89 0.43 -3.64
CA MET A 217 -8.38 -0.77 -4.30
C MET A 217 -9.85 -1.04 -3.94
N GLY A 218 -10.67 -1.28 -4.97
CA GLY A 218 -12.12 -1.39 -4.85
C GLY A 218 -12.84 -0.10 -4.48
N SER A 219 -12.17 1.05 -4.56
CA SER A 219 -12.80 2.37 -4.42
C SER A 219 -13.36 2.87 -5.77
N GLY A 220 -13.97 4.06 -5.78
CA GLY A 220 -14.53 4.65 -7.01
C GLY A 220 -13.52 4.98 -8.12
N VAL A 221 -12.22 5.00 -7.80
CA VAL A 221 -11.12 5.20 -8.77
C VAL A 221 -10.51 3.88 -9.26
N ASP A 222 -11.10 2.74 -8.91
CA ASP A 222 -10.71 1.41 -9.36
C ASP A 222 -11.85 0.80 -10.19
N TRP A 223 -11.53 0.26 -11.37
CA TRP A 223 -12.47 -0.54 -12.16
C TRP A 223 -12.92 -1.80 -11.42
N TYR A 224 -12.02 -2.38 -10.62
CA TYR A 224 -12.26 -3.57 -9.82
C TYR A 224 -12.89 -4.71 -10.63
N TYR A 225 -12.25 -5.05 -11.74
CA TYR A 225 -12.72 -6.13 -12.61
C TYR A 225 -12.73 -7.47 -11.86
N LYS A 226 -13.64 -8.34 -12.30
CA LYS A 226 -13.78 -9.71 -11.80
C LYS A 226 -13.32 -10.68 -12.87
N THR A 227 -12.59 -11.71 -12.44
CA THR A 227 -12.17 -12.81 -13.32
C THR A 227 -13.19 -13.93 -13.32
N ILE A 228 -13.12 -14.81 -14.33
CA ILE A 228 -13.93 -16.02 -14.38
C ILE A 228 -13.29 -17.08 -13.44
N PRO A 229 -14.05 -17.66 -12.48
CA PRO A 229 -13.54 -18.76 -11.64
C PRO A 229 -13.12 -19.96 -12.48
N ASN A 230 -12.05 -20.66 -12.08
CA ASN A 230 -11.51 -21.81 -12.81
C ASN A 230 -11.25 -23.04 -11.94
N ASN A 231 -11.57 -23.01 -10.63
CA ASN A 231 -11.29 -24.08 -9.67
C ASN A 231 -9.80 -24.50 -9.59
N VAL A 232 -8.88 -23.62 -10.02
CA VAL A 232 -7.43 -23.85 -9.97
C VAL A 232 -6.73 -22.78 -9.13
N SER A 233 -7.15 -21.52 -9.23
CA SER A 233 -6.50 -20.38 -8.59
C SER A 233 -7.51 -19.51 -7.83
N CYS A 234 -7.02 -18.74 -6.84
CA CYS A 234 -7.83 -17.82 -6.03
C CYS A 234 -8.99 -18.54 -5.30
N LEU A 235 -8.78 -19.80 -4.91
CA LEU A 235 -9.84 -20.64 -4.33
C LEU A 235 -10.38 -20.12 -2.99
N SER A 236 -9.60 -19.28 -2.29
CA SER A 236 -10.03 -18.61 -1.06
C SER A 236 -10.43 -17.15 -1.25
N SER A 237 -10.54 -16.67 -2.48
CA SER A 237 -11.07 -15.35 -2.79
C SER A 237 -12.60 -15.34 -2.73
N ILE A 238 -13.18 -14.15 -2.61
CA ILE A 238 -14.64 -13.97 -2.69
C ILE A 238 -15.11 -14.50 -4.05
N ASP A 239 -16.19 -15.30 -4.04
CA ASP A 239 -16.75 -15.97 -5.22
C ASP A 239 -15.76 -16.85 -6.02
N GLN A 240 -14.61 -17.23 -5.42
CA GLN A 240 -13.47 -17.89 -6.10
C GLN A 240 -12.98 -17.11 -7.32
N GLN A 241 -13.13 -15.78 -7.30
CA GLN A 241 -12.68 -14.89 -8.36
C GLN A 241 -11.40 -14.20 -7.92
N CYS A 242 -10.37 -14.26 -8.77
CA CYS A 242 -9.23 -13.37 -8.59
C CYS A 242 -9.70 -11.93 -8.77
N ARG A 243 -9.37 -11.08 -7.81
CA ARG A 243 -9.55 -9.64 -7.94
C ARG A 243 -8.64 -9.10 -9.04
N TYR A 244 -9.12 -8.14 -9.82
CA TYR A 244 -8.32 -7.48 -10.84
C TYR A 244 -8.48 -5.95 -10.80
N SER A 245 -7.59 -5.28 -10.04
CA SER A 245 -7.63 -3.82 -9.87
C SER A 245 -7.01 -3.07 -11.05
N HIS A 246 -7.65 -2.00 -11.51
CA HIS A 246 -7.20 -1.18 -12.62
C HIS A 246 -7.69 0.27 -12.45
N GLY A 247 -6.84 1.28 -12.66
CA GLY A 247 -7.23 2.66 -12.37
C GLY A 247 -8.33 3.19 -13.31
N LYS A 248 -9.31 3.89 -12.72
CA LYS A 248 -10.47 4.54 -13.35
C LYS A 248 -10.52 6.02 -12.98
N CYS A 249 -9.47 6.74 -13.33
CA CYS A 249 -9.36 8.20 -13.19
C CYS A 249 -8.22 8.70 -14.08
N LEU A 250 -8.02 10.02 -14.17
CA LEU A 250 -6.83 10.56 -14.83
C LEU A 250 -5.55 9.97 -14.22
N GLY A 251 -4.63 9.55 -15.09
CA GLY A 251 -3.42 8.80 -14.77
C GLY A 251 -3.61 7.28 -14.81
N GLY A 252 -4.86 6.81 -14.87
CA GLY A 252 -5.23 5.40 -14.85
C GLY A 252 -4.56 4.67 -13.68
N SER A 253 -4.02 3.48 -13.95
CA SER A 253 -3.37 2.66 -12.92
C SER A 253 -2.15 3.34 -12.26
N THR A 254 -1.54 4.36 -12.86
CA THR A 254 -0.43 5.10 -12.21
C THR A 254 -0.90 5.95 -11.03
N SER A 255 -2.20 6.25 -10.95
CA SER A 255 -2.81 6.97 -9.83
C SER A 255 -3.17 6.07 -8.64
N ILE A 256 -3.16 4.74 -8.82
CA ILE A 256 -3.54 3.78 -7.76
C ILE A 256 -2.51 2.67 -7.49
N ASN A 257 -1.38 2.61 -8.23
CA ASN A 257 -0.37 1.56 -8.10
C ASN A 257 0.46 1.66 -6.81
N TYR A 258 1.45 0.79 -6.64
CA TYR A 258 2.42 0.85 -5.53
C TYR A 258 3.64 1.74 -5.81
N MET A 259 3.58 2.62 -6.81
CA MET A 259 4.66 3.56 -7.17
C MET A 259 6.03 2.94 -7.46
N MET A 260 6.19 1.62 -7.49
CA MET A 260 7.50 0.99 -7.68
C MET A 260 8.09 1.38 -9.04
N TYR A 261 9.29 1.98 -9.04
CA TYR A 261 10.01 2.32 -10.25
C TYR A 261 11.08 1.27 -10.55
N VAL A 262 10.67 0.23 -11.29
CA VAL A 262 11.54 -0.82 -11.78
C VAL A 262 11.28 -1.01 -13.27
N ARG A 263 12.34 -1.01 -14.07
CA ARG A 263 12.30 -1.30 -15.51
C ARG A 263 12.42 -2.81 -15.74
N GLY A 264 11.99 -3.28 -16.91
CA GLY A 264 12.29 -4.65 -17.33
C GLY A 264 13.78 -4.87 -17.54
N SER A 265 14.22 -6.12 -17.51
CA SER A 265 15.57 -6.50 -17.89
C SER A 265 15.82 -6.14 -19.35
N ARG A 266 17.07 -5.82 -19.70
CA ARG A 266 17.48 -5.58 -21.10
C ARG A 266 17.10 -6.76 -22.00
N ASN A 267 17.30 -7.97 -21.47
CA ASN A 267 17.00 -9.22 -22.16
C ASN A 267 15.51 -9.34 -22.52
N ASP A 268 14.60 -8.75 -21.75
CA ASP A 268 13.16 -8.79 -22.04
C ASP A 268 12.80 -8.06 -23.34
N PHE A 269 13.66 -7.11 -23.78
CA PHE A 269 13.51 -6.37 -25.03
C PHE A 269 14.32 -7.02 -26.15
N ASP A 270 15.56 -7.43 -25.87
CA ASP A 270 16.46 -8.01 -26.86
C ASP A 270 15.95 -9.36 -27.40
N THR A 271 15.14 -10.08 -26.61
CA THR A 271 14.56 -11.38 -27.01
C THR A 271 13.18 -11.29 -27.65
N LEU A 272 12.60 -10.08 -27.82
CA LEU A 272 11.29 -9.94 -28.47
C LEU A 272 11.30 -10.38 -29.94
N ASN A 273 12.47 -10.36 -30.59
CA ASN A 273 12.63 -10.65 -32.02
C ASN A 273 11.72 -9.78 -32.92
N ILE A 274 11.47 -8.53 -32.51
CA ILE A 274 10.72 -7.52 -33.26
C ILE A 274 11.69 -6.40 -33.63
N THR A 275 11.82 -6.13 -34.94
CA THR A 275 12.76 -5.12 -35.45
C THR A 275 12.51 -3.76 -34.82
N GLY A 276 13.58 -3.16 -34.32
CA GLY A 276 13.54 -1.86 -33.67
C GLY A 276 12.98 -1.87 -32.26
N TRP A 277 12.75 -3.02 -31.61
CA TRP A 277 12.25 -3.10 -30.22
C TRP A 277 13.26 -3.68 -29.22
N THR A 278 14.55 -3.68 -29.56
CA THR A 278 15.63 -4.10 -28.65
C THR A 278 15.77 -3.13 -27.48
N TRP A 279 16.56 -3.51 -26.46
CA TRP A 279 16.88 -2.60 -25.36
C TRP A 279 17.51 -1.30 -25.87
N LYS A 280 18.38 -1.39 -26.88
CA LYS A 280 19.01 -0.22 -27.51
C LYS A 280 17.96 0.76 -28.07
N ASP A 281 16.88 0.23 -28.63
CA ASP A 281 15.82 1.05 -29.22
C ASP A 281 14.86 1.61 -28.16
N MET A 282 14.62 0.87 -27.07
CA MET A 282 13.70 1.27 -26.01
C MET A 282 14.34 2.16 -24.93
N LYS A 283 15.64 2.01 -24.66
CA LYS A 283 16.41 2.77 -23.65
C LYS A 283 16.16 4.29 -23.74
N PRO A 284 16.21 4.94 -24.92
CA PRO A 284 15.97 6.39 -25.02
C PRO A 284 14.61 6.82 -24.47
N TYR A 285 13.58 5.98 -24.60
CA TYR A 285 12.23 6.29 -24.17
C TYR A 285 12.03 6.16 -22.66
N PHE A 286 12.74 5.23 -22.01
CA PHE A 286 12.82 5.20 -20.55
C PHE A 286 13.44 6.49 -20.00
N PHE A 287 14.51 6.96 -20.63
CA PHE A 287 15.24 8.15 -20.18
C PHE A 287 14.45 9.43 -20.47
N LYS A 288 13.75 9.48 -21.60
CA LYS A 288 13.00 10.66 -22.04
C LYS A 288 11.93 11.11 -21.06
N TYR A 289 11.24 10.19 -20.38
CA TYR A 289 10.26 10.56 -19.37
C TYR A 289 10.85 10.69 -17.97
N GLU A 290 11.95 10.02 -17.67
CA GLU A 290 12.52 9.95 -16.33
C GLU A 290 13.13 11.28 -15.92
N GLY A 291 12.61 11.85 -14.83
CA GLY A 291 13.19 12.98 -14.12
C GLY A 291 13.61 12.57 -12.72
N LEU A 292 14.70 11.82 -12.61
CA LEU A 292 15.24 11.34 -11.33
C LEU A 292 15.63 12.51 -10.40
N GLU A 293 15.11 12.45 -9.18
CA GLU A 293 15.45 13.34 -8.08
C GLU A 293 16.52 12.70 -7.17
N ASN A 294 17.36 13.54 -6.56
CA ASN A 294 18.40 13.12 -5.60
C ASN A 294 19.36 12.04 -6.15
N PHE A 295 19.87 12.24 -7.36
CA PHE A 295 20.83 11.34 -8.01
C PHE A 295 22.08 11.08 -7.15
N ASP A 296 22.47 12.04 -6.32
CA ASP A 296 23.58 11.95 -5.35
C ASP A 296 23.42 10.83 -4.31
N ARG A 297 22.23 10.23 -4.19
CA ARG A 297 21.96 9.08 -3.32
C ARG A 297 22.21 7.72 -3.97
N LEU A 298 22.52 7.69 -5.27
CA LEU A 298 22.92 6.49 -6.01
C LEU A 298 24.45 6.48 -6.22
N PRO A 299 25.06 5.30 -6.44
CA PRO A 299 26.48 5.23 -6.76
C PRO A 299 26.78 5.90 -8.11
N LEU A 300 28.00 6.41 -8.31
CA LEU A 300 28.42 7.03 -9.58
C LEU A 300 28.26 6.09 -10.79
N THR A 301 28.33 4.77 -10.57
CA THR A 301 28.09 3.76 -11.60
C THR A 301 26.67 3.75 -12.16
N SER A 302 25.71 4.42 -11.50
CA SER A 302 24.32 4.59 -11.95
C SER A 302 24.16 5.68 -13.02
N GLU A 303 25.14 6.56 -13.22
CA GLU A 303 25.03 7.73 -14.12
C GLU A 303 24.62 7.37 -15.56
N PRO A 304 25.16 6.31 -16.21
CA PRO A 304 24.79 5.94 -17.57
C PRO A 304 23.37 5.37 -17.72
N TYR A 305 22.68 5.15 -16.59
CA TYR A 305 21.40 4.45 -16.49
C TYR A 305 20.23 5.37 -16.17
N HIS A 306 20.46 6.65 -15.89
CA HIS A 306 19.40 7.56 -15.47
C HIS A 306 19.41 8.90 -16.20
N ASN A 307 18.24 9.54 -16.20
CA ASN A 307 18.04 10.91 -16.62
C ASN A 307 17.34 11.71 -15.52
N THR A 308 17.70 12.98 -15.36
CA THR A 308 17.19 13.87 -14.30
C THR A 308 16.21 14.94 -14.84
N GLU A 309 16.12 15.08 -16.16
CA GLU A 309 15.41 16.17 -16.83
C GLU A 309 13.98 15.82 -17.29
N GLY A 310 13.60 14.54 -17.26
CA GLY A 310 12.30 14.09 -17.74
C GLY A 310 11.12 14.59 -16.90
N LEU A 311 9.91 14.41 -17.45
CA LEU A 311 8.68 14.98 -16.90
C LEU A 311 8.13 14.20 -15.70
N VAL A 312 8.37 12.89 -15.65
CA VAL A 312 7.90 12.02 -14.58
C VAL A 312 8.97 11.97 -13.50
N ARG A 313 8.69 12.65 -12.38
CA ARG A 313 9.57 12.63 -11.22
C ARG A 313 9.58 11.25 -10.58
N VAL A 314 10.79 10.76 -10.32
CA VAL A 314 11.05 9.52 -9.59
C VAL A 314 12.09 9.80 -8.52
N GLY A 315 11.96 9.16 -7.37
CA GLY A 315 12.82 9.42 -6.21
C GLY A 315 12.66 8.36 -5.13
N PHE A 316 13.40 8.51 -4.05
CA PHE A 316 13.24 7.66 -2.87
C PHE A 316 12.02 8.09 -2.04
N PHE A 317 11.37 7.13 -1.38
CA PHE A 317 10.28 7.43 -0.46
C PHE A 317 10.79 8.13 0.82
N GLU A 318 10.00 9.08 1.33
CA GLU A 318 10.34 9.97 2.45
C GLU A 318 10.00 9.34 3.83
N ASP A 319 10.52 8.14 4.09
CA ASP A 319 10.40 7.44 5.39
C ASP A 319 11.76 6.88 5.87
N PRO A 320 12.70 7.76 6.29
CA PRO A 320 14.03 7.32 6.72
C PRO A 320 14.05 6.59 8.08
N LYS A 321 12.93 6.58 8.82
CA LYS A 321 12.83 6.01 10.18
C LYS A 321 12.19 4.61 10.19
N ASN A 322 12.08 3.95 9.04
CA ASN A 322 11.49 2.63 8.98
C ASN A 322 12.42 1.55 9.55
N ASP A 323 12.15 1.12 10.78
CA ASP A 323 12.95 0.15 11.54
C ASP A 323 13.10 -1.23 10.88
N TRP A 324 12.28 -1.54 9.85
CA TRP A 324 12.30 -2.82 9.16
C TRP A 324 13.21 -2.83 7.92
N HIS A 325 13.50 -1.68 7.30
CA HIS A 325 14.31 -1.64 6.07
C HIS A 325 15.65 -2.36 6.26
N GLY A 326 16.40 -1.98 7.30
CA GLY A 326 17.69 -2.61 7.62
C GLY A 326 17.58 -4.09 8.00
N ARG A 327 16.46 -4.51 8.59
CA ARG A 327 16.22 -5.92 8.96
C ARG A 327 15.94 -6.78 7.74
N MET A 328 15.13 -6.26 6.81
CA MET A 328 14.83 -6.93 5.54
C MET A 328 16.12 -7.07 4.72
N ILE A 329 16.85 -5.98 4.52
CA ILE A 329 18.14 -5.98 3.80
C ILE A 329 19.12 -6.94 4.48
N GLY A 330 19.29 -6.84 5.80
CA GLY A 330 20.17 -7.72 6.57
C GLY A 330 19.80 -9.20 6.49
N GLY A 331 18.51 -9.54 6.44
CA GLY A 331 18.06 -10.92 6.26
C GLY A 331 18.49 -11.47 4.91
N TYR A 332 18.25 -10.72 3.83
CA TYR A 332 18.67 -11.13 2.48
C TYR A 332 20.19 -11.27 2.37
N THR A 333 20.95 -10.30 2.89
CA THR A 333 22.42 -10.37 2.84
C THR A 333 23.00 -11.48 3.72
N SER A 334 22.28 -11.92 4.76
CA SER A 334 22.67 -13.10 5.56
C SER A 334 22.48 -14.43 4.82
N LEU A 335 21.69 -14.44 3.74
CA LEU A 335 21.65 -15.53 2.75
C LEU A 335 22.65 -15.30 1.60
N ASN A 336 23.67 -14.46 1.80
CA ASN A 336 24.69 -14.11 0.81
C ASN A 336 24.13 -13.53 -0.49
N LEU A 337 22.95 -12.91 -0.48
CA LEU A 337 22.48 -12.11 -1.61
C LEU A 337 23.23 -10.78 -1.63
N PRO A 338 23.62 -10.28 -2.82
CA PRO A 338 24.23 -8.96 -2.92
C PRO A 338 23.22 -7.87 -2.54
N TYR A 339 23.71 -6.83 -1.87
CA TYR A 339 22.97 -5.58 -1.80
C TYR A 339 23.16 -4.85 -3.12
N ASN A 340 22.07 -4.65 -3.86
CA ASN A 340 22.06 -3.97 -5.14
C ASN A 340 21.57 -2.54 -4.92
N GLU A 341 22.48 -1.58 -5.04
CA GLU A 341 22.19 -0.16 -4.80
C GLU A 341 21.26 0.45 -5.85
N ASP A 342 21.20 -0.15 -7.03
CA ASP A 342 20.38 0.34 -8.14
C ASP A 342 19.90 -0.80 -9.05
N VAL A 343 18.66 -1.22 -8.82
CA VAL A 343 17.98 -2.26 -9.59
C VAL A 343 17.75 -1.89 -11.06
N ASN A 344 17.84 -0.61 -11.43
CA ASN A 344 17.66 -0.15 -12.81
C ASN A 344 18.98 0.04 -13.57
N ALA A 345 20.12 -0.18 -12.90
CA ALA A 345 21.46 -0.11 -13.48
C ALA A 345 21.91 -1.46 -14.05
N LEU A 346 23.12 -1.93 -13.72
CA LEU A 346 23.79 -3.03 -14.41
C LEU A 346 23.06 -4.37 -14.28
N SER A 347 22.65 -4.75 -13.07
CA SER A 347 21.95 -6.00 -12.76
C SER A 347 20.71 -5.72 -11.91
N GLN A 348 19.73 -6.61 -11.98
CA GLN A 348 18.58 -6.59 -11.07
C GLN A 348 18.81 -7.46 -9.84
N ILE A 349 19.68 -8.47 -9.90
CA ILE A 349 19.86 -9.49 -8.87
C ILE A 349 20.28 -8.88 -7.53
N GLY A 350 19.69 -9.38 -6.44
CA GLY A 350 19.99 -8.96 -5.08
C GLY A 350 18.82 -8.23 -4.40
N VAL A 351 19.11 -7.66 -3.23
CA VAL A 351 18.16 -6.85 -2.47
C VAL A 351 18.47 -5.36 -2.66
N SER A 352 17.44 -4.56 -2.93
CA SER A 352 17.56 -3.12 -3.19
C SER A 352 16.57 -2.32 -2.37
N LYS A 353 16.97 -1.09 -2.02
CA LYS A 353 16.01 -0.02 -1.75
C LYS A 353 15.67 0.66 -3.08
N ILE A 354 14.44 0.47 -3.56
CA ILE A 354 14.04 0.91 -4.90
C ILE A 354 13.58 2.36 -4.91
N LEU A 355 13.69 2.97 -6.10
CA LEU A 355 13.03 4.24 -6.43
C LEU A 355 11.53 4.04 -6.59
N GLY A 356 10.78 5.13 -6.45
CA GLY A 356 9.36 5.17 -6.75
C GLY A 356 8.95 6.39 -7.57
N TYR A 357 7.76 6.31 -8.16
CA TYR A 357 7.03 7.43 -8.76
C TYR A 357 6.52 8.37 -7.67
N VAL A 358 7.44 9.00 -6.95
CA VAL A 358 7.20 9.91 -5.84
C VAL A 358 8.07 11.15 -5.99
N SER A 359 7.56 12.27 -5.49
CA SER A 359 8.29 13.53 -5.37
C SER A 359 7.72 14.30 -4.20
N SER A 360 8.60 14.85 -3.36
CA SER A 360 8.22 15.62 -2.16
C SER A 360 7.20 14.89 -1.27
N GLY A 361 7.37 13.57 -1.11
CA GLY A 361 6.51 12.72 -0.27
C GLY A 361 5.11 12.43 -0.81
N GLU A 362 4.85 12.74 -2.09
CA GLU A 362 3.58 12.46 -2.75
C GLU A 362 3.76 11.57 -3.98
N ARG A 363 2.69 10.85 -4.35
CA ARG A 363 2.62 10.10 -5.61
C ARG A 363 2.72 11.04 -6.82
N VAL A 364 3.47 10.61 -7.81
CA VAL A 364 3.56 11.22 -9.14
C VAL A 364 2.94 10.30 -10.19
N SER A 365 1.64 10.48 -10.46
CA SER A 365 0.98 9.80 -11.58
C SER A 365 1.31 10.46 -12.92
N THR A 366 1.06 9.78 -14.05
CA THR A 366 1.25 10.39 -15.37
C THR A 366 0.35 11.61 -15.58
N ALA A 367 -0.86 11.62 -15.02
CA ALA A 367 -1.71 12.81 -15.05
C ALA A 367 -1.04 14.00 -14.36
N ARG A 368 -0.43 13.79 -13.19
CA ARG A 368 0.26 14.86 -12.46
C ARG A 368 1.53 15.32 -13.18
N ALA A 369 2.30 14.40 -13.74
CA ALA A 369 3.54 14.69 -14.46
C ALA A 369 3.32 15.46 -15.77
N TYR A 370 2.30 15.09 -16.55
CA TYR A 370 2.11 15.64 -17.89
C TYR A 370 0.96 16.66 -17.98
N LEU A 371 -0.24 16.33 -17.49
CA LEU A 371 -1.46 17.10 -17.75
C LEU A 371 -1.53 18.45 -17.00
N THR A 372 -0.70 18.63 -15.97
CA THR A 372 -0.63 19.86 -15.18
C THR A 372 0.14 20.97 -15.91
N ARG A 373 0.95 20.63 -16.92
CA ARG A 373 1.81 21.58 -17.63
C ARG A 373 1.03 22.57 -18.50
N LYS A 374 1.49 23.82 -18.52
CA LYS A 374 0.85 24.91 -19.27
C LYS A 374 0.91 24.69 -20.79
N ASP A 375 2.02 24.19 -21.31
CA ASP A 375 2.20 23.91 -22.74
C ASP A 375 1.31 22.75 -23.24
N VAL A 376 1.14 21.71 -22.43
CA VAL A 376 0.19 20.62 -22.71
C VAL A 376 -1.25 21.13 -22.75
N LYS A 377 -1.65 21.99 -21.81
CA LYS A 377 -3.02 22.53 -21.73
C LYS A 377 -3.43 23.41 -22.92
N LYS A 378 -2.46 23.96 -23.69
CA LYS A 378 -2.77 24.84 -24.83
C LYS A 378 -3.53 24.13 -25.94
N ASN A 379 -3.12 22.91 -26.30
CA ASN A 379 -3.70 22.19 -27.43
C ASN A 379 -4.45 20.92 -27.05
N LEU A 380 -4.32 20.45 -25.80
CA LEU A 380 -5.00 19.26 -25.31
C LEU A 380 -6.42 19.58 -24.84
N LYS A 381 -7.39 18.81 -25.34
CA LYS A 381 -8.77 18.80 -24.87
C LYS A 381 -8.98 17.50 -24.11
N LEU A 382 -9.61 17.60 -22.95
CA LEU A 382 -9.78 16.46 -22.04
C LEU A 382 -11.28 16.19 -21.84
N ALA A 383 -11.76 15.02 -22.21
CA ALA A 383 -13.13 14.57 -21.95
C ALA A 383 -13.11 13.50 -20.84
N LYS A 384 -13.51 13.91 -19.62
CA LYS A 384 -13.62 13.02 -18.45
C LYS A 384 -14.99 12.36 -18.40
N ASN A 385 -15.16 11.30 -17.61
CA ASN A 385 -16.43 10.58 -17.48
C ASN A 385 -17.02 10.19 -18.86
N THR A 386 -16.14 9.88 -19.81
CA THR A 386 -16.47 9.61 -21.21
C THR A 386 -15.99 8.20 -21.54
N PHE A 387 -16.93 7.27 -21.62
CA PHE A 387 -16.63 5.84 -21.83
C PHE A 387 -16.56 5.53 -23.32
N CYS A 388 -15.42 5.06 -23.84
CA CYS A 388 -15.31 4.65 -25.23
C CYS A 388 -16.01 3.31 -25.46
N THR A 389 -16.91 3.25 -26.44
CA THR A 389 -17.71 2.06 -26.76
C THR A 389 -17.25 1.35 -28.04
N GLY A 390 -16.43 1.99 -28.87
CA GLY A 390 -15.94 1.42 -30.12
C GLY A 390 -15.22 2.42 -31.01
N VAL A 391 -14.61 1.91 -32.08
CA VAL A 391 -13.93 2.67 -33.13
C VAL A 391 -14.83 2.74 -34.36
N ILE A 392 -14.98 3.95 -34.91
CA ILE A 392 -15.71 4.16 -36.15
C ILE A 392 -14.78 3.82 -37.32
N ILE A 393 -15.10 2.76 -38.06
CA ILE A 393 -14.29 2.28 -39.18
C ILE A 393 -15.12 2.31 -40.47
N ASP A 394 -14.57 2.90 -41.52
CA ASP A 394 -15.24 2.97 -42.82
C ASP A 394 -15.14 1.65 -43.62
N ARG A 395 -15.71 1.63 -44.83
CA ARG A 395 -15.68 0.46 -45.73
C ARG A 395 -14.27 0.13 -46.24
N ASN A 396 -13.36 1.10 -46.22
CA ASN A 396 -11.99 0.98 -46.67
C ASN A 396 -11.02 0.61 -45.53
N ARG A 397 -11.57 0.20 -44.36
CA ARG A 397 -10.83 -0.13 -43.15
C ARG A 397 -9.97 1.02 -42.63
N VAL A 398 -10.49 2.24 -42.70
CA VAL A 398 -9.86 3.43 -42.11
C VAL A 398 -10.62 3.81 -40.84
N ALA A 399 -9.92 3.94 -39.72
CA ALA A 399 -10.48 4.52 -38.50
C ALA A 399 -10.74 6.02 -38.70
N LYS A 400 -11.98 6.44 -38.40
CA LYS A 400 -12.47 7.82 -38.57
C LYS A 400 -12.75 8.52 -37.26
N GLY A 401 -12.65 7.81 -36.13
CA GLY A 401 -13.07 8.32 -34.84
C GLY A 401 -13.50 7.21 -33.89
N VAL A 402 -14.23 7.59 -32.85
CA VAL A 402 -14.72 6.68 -31.81
C VAL A 402 -16.18 6.98 -31.49
N THR A 403 -16.91 5.94 -31.08
CA THR A 403 -18.18 6.11 -30.38
C THR A 403 -17.93 6.10 -28.89
N VAL A 404 -18.61 6.99 -28.17
CA VAL A 404 -18.50 7.11 -26.71
C VAL A 404 -19.86 7.23 -26.07
N LYS A 405 -19.94 6.86 -24.80
CA LYS A 405 -21.02 7.23 -23.89
C LYS A 405 -20.49 8.35 -22.98
N TYR A 406 -20.94 9.57 -23.21
CA TYR A 406 -20.67 10.70 -22.32
C TYR A 406 -21.83 10.88 -21.36
N LEU A 407 -21.61 10.61 -20.07
CA LEU A 407 -22.69 10.42 -19.11
C LEU A 407 -23.67 9.35 -19.62
N ASP A 408 -24.87 9.71 -20.06
CA ASP A 408 -25.86 8.79 -20.66
C ASP A 408 -26.11 9.02 -22.15
N PHE A 409 -25.36 9.92 -22.78
CA PHE A 409 -25.56 10.28 -24.18
C PHE A 409 -24.54 9.59 -25.09
N PRO A 410 -24.99 8.84 -26.11
CA PRO A 410 -24.10 8.31 -27.13
C PRO A 410 -23.62 9.45 -28.05
N LEU A 411 -22.32 9.55 -28.27
CA LEU A 411 -21.70 10.54 -29.15
C LEU A 411 -20.73 9.86 -30.12
N SER A 412 -20.62 10.41 -31.33
CA SER A 412 -19.55 10.09 -32.27
C SER A 412 -18.53 11.20 -32.29
N LEU A 413 -17.26 10.91 -32.04
CA LEU A 413 -16.15 11.87 -32.09
C LEU A 413 -15.21 11.47 -33.20
N LYS A 414 -14.72 12.41 -34.01
CA LYS A 414 -13.97 12.12 -35.24
C LYS A 414 -12.49 12.48 -35.12
N ALA A 415 -11.64 11.66 -35.74
CA ALA A 415 -10.21 11.90 -35.87
C ALA A 415 -9.87 12.19 -37.34
N ARG A 416 -9.20 13.33 -37.59
CA ARG A 416 -8.69 13.71 -38.91
C ARG A 416 -7.49 12.87 -39.32
N LYS A 417 -6.66 12.48 -38.34
CA LYS A 417 -5.45 11.68 -38.57
C LYS A 417 -5.62 10.29 -38.00
N GLU A 418 -5.47 10.10 -36.69
CA GLU A 418 -5.42 8.76 -36.10
C GLU A 418 -6.18 8.66 -34.78
N VAL A 419 -6.70 7.45 -34.52
CA VAL A 419 -7.21 7.02 -33.22
C VAL A 419 -6.13 6.19 -32.54
N ILE A 420 -5.83 6.50 -31.28
CA ILE A 420 -4.89 5.77 -30.44
C ILE A 420 -5.66 5.16 -29.27
N LEU A 421 -5.66 3.84 -29.15
CA LEU A 421 -6.19 3.14 -27.99
C LEU A 421 -5.11 2.97 -26.93
N SER A 422 -5.43 3.39 -25.71
CA SER A 422 -4.59 3.32 -24.52
C SER A 422 -5.43 2.95 -23.28
N ALA A 423 -6.44 2.09 -23.47
CA ALA A 423 -7.41 1.70 -22.44
C ALA A 423 -6.90 0.57 -21.52
N GLY A 424 -5.70 0.05 -21.77
CA GLY A 424 -5.01 -0.95 -20.94
C GLY A 424 -5.24 -2.38 -21.39
N GLY A 425 -4.54 -3.31 -20.72
CA GLY A 425 -4.51 -4.74 -21.05
C GLY A 425 -5.89 -5.44 -21.07
N ILE A 426 -6.91 -4.84 -20.47
CA ILE A 426 -8.26 -5.42 -20.35
C ILE A 426 -9.27 -4.73 -21.26
N ALA A 427 -9.35 -3.40 -21.25
CA ALA A 427 -10.38 -2.68 -21.99
C ALA A 427 -10.03 -2.47 -23.48
N THR A 428 -8.76 -2.37 -23.84
CA THR A 428 -8.35 -2.26 -25.25
C THR A 428 -8.81 -3.45 -26.12
N PRO A 429 -8.60 -4.72 -25.75
CA PRO A 429 -9.10 -5.83 -26.56
C PRO A 429 -10.63 -5.85 -26.64
N GLN A 430 -11.35 -5.42 -25.60
CA GLN A 430 -12.81 -5.28 -25.64
C GLN A 430 -13.24 -4.25 -26.68
N ILE A 431 -12.65 -3.06 -26.68
CA ILE A 431 -12.95 -1.99 -27.65
C ILE A 431 -12.68 -2.47 -29.08
N LEU A 432 -11.55 -3.15 -29.30
CA LEU A 432 -11.21 -3.72 -30.62
C LEU A 432 -12.26 -4.75 -31.07
N MET A 433 -12.61 -5.71 -30.22
CA MET A 433 -13.61 -6.74 -30.55
C MET A 433 -14.98 -6.13 -30.85
N LEU A 434 -15.46 -5.19 -30.03
CA LEU A 434 -16.71 -4.46 -30.29
C LEU A 434 -16.69 -3.66 -31.60
N SER A 435 -15.50 -3.29 -32.08
CA SER A 435 -15.29 -2.61 -33.35
C SER A 435 -15.19 -3.57 -34.55
N GLY A 436 -15.36 -4.88 -34.34
CA GLY A 436 -15.25 -5.92 -35.37
C GLY A 436 -13.82 -6.37 -35.66
N ILE A 437 -12.88 -6.13 -34.73
CA ILE A 437 -11.46 -6.51 -34.84
C ILE A 437 -11.16 -7.56 -33.76
N GLY A 438 -11.02 -8.83 -34.15
CA GLY A 438 -10.77 -9.91 -33.19
C GLY A 438 -11.10 -11.30 -33.73
N PRO A 439 -11.16 -12.33 -32.87
CA PRO A 439 -11.41 -13.70 -33.30
C PRO A 439 -12.78 -13.82 -34.00
N ALA A 440 -12.78 -14.19 -35.28
CA ALA A 440 -13.96 -14.08 -36.13
C ALA A 440 -15.18 -14.87 -35.63
N ASP A 441 -14.97 -16.07 -35.10
CA ASP A 441 -16.06 -16.91 -34.58
C ASP A 441 -16.67 -16.29 -33.33
N HIS A 442 -15.84 -15.83 -32.39
CA HIS A 442 -16.29 -15.12 -31.19
C HIS A 442 -17.11 -13.87 -31.52
N LEU A 443 -16.69 -13.10 -32.53
CA LEU A 443 -17.44 -11.92 -32.97
C LEU A 443 -18.81 -12.27 -33.59
N ARG A 444 -18.88 -13.37 -34.35
CA ARG A 444 -20.14 -13.87 -34.94
C ARG A 444 -21.13 -14.32 -33.87
N ASP A 445 -20.65 -14.93 -32.78
CA ASP A 445 -21.50 -15.33 -31.64
C ASP A 445 -22.24 -14.14 -31.02
N PHE A 446 -21.60 -12.96 -31.01
CA PHE A 446 -22.20 -11.70 -30.55
C PHE A 446 -22.87 -10.88 -31.66
N LYS A 447 -23.00 -11.42 -32.87
CA LYS A 447 -23.57 -10.76 -34.06
C LYS A 447 -22.85 -9.45 -34.41
N ILE A 448 -21.55 -9.36 -34.12
CA ILE A 448 -20.70 -8.22 -34.46
C ILE A 448 -20.13 -8.46 -35.85
N PRO A 449 -20.27 -7.52 -36.81
CA PRO A 449 -19.66 -7.66 -38.13
C PRO A 449 -18.14 -7.79 -38.05
N VAL A 450 -17.61 -8.91 -38.55
CA VAL A 450 -16.16 -9.14 -38.61
C VAL A 450 -15.55 -8.25 -39.68
N ARG A 451 -14.71 -7.30 -39.28
CA ARG A 451 -13.93 -6.46 -40.19
C ARG A 451 -12.56 -7.05 -40.46
N ILE A 452 -11.95 -7.64 -39.43
CA ILE A 452 -10.69 -8.35 -39.54
C ILE A 452 -10.59 -9.43 -38.48
N ASN A 453 -10.09 -10.60 -38.88
CA ASN A 453 -9.83 -11.72 -38.00
C ASN A 453 -8.41 -11.58 -37.44
N LEU A 454 -8.29 -11.25 -36.16
CA LEU A 454 -7.01 -11.13 -35.44
C LEU A 454 -7.13 -11.79 -34.07
N ASN A 455 -6.01 -12.23 -33.50
CA ASN A 455 -5.90 -12.84 -32.17
C ASN A 455 -5.99 -11.82 -31.03
N VAL A 456 -6.97 -10.91 -31.10
CA VAL A 456 -7.25 -9.92 -30.06
C VAL A 456 -7.80 -10.61 -28.82
N GLY A 457 -7.25 -10.24 -27.67
CA GLY A 457 -7.57 -10.81 -26.37
C GLY A 457 -6.85 -12.11 -26.06
N ASP A 458 -6.07 -12.67 -26.99
CA ASP A 458 -5.33 -13.91 -26.78
C ASP A 458 -4.03 -13.68 -26.03
N ASP A 459 -3.51 -14.75 -25.42
CA ASP A 459 -2.16 -14.84 -24.87
C ASP A 459 -1.89 -13.71 -23.88
N MET A 460 -2.88 -13.50 -23.01
CA MET A 460 -2.76 -12.64 -21.84
C MET A 460 -1.75 -13.25 -20.88
N SER A 461 -0.81 -12.44 -20.40
CA SER A 461 0.12 -12.83 -19.35
C SER A 461 0.11 -11.81 -18.23
N ASP A 462 0.28 -12.27 -16.99
CA ASP A 462 0.29 -11.40 -15.81
C ASP A 462 1.14 -12.01 -14.69
N HIS A 463 1.80 -11.16 -13.91
CA HIS A 463 2.63 -11.56 -12.78
C HIS A 463 1.77 -12.08 -11.62
N VAL A 464 2.07 -13.30 -11.18
CA VAL A 464 1.28 -14.04 -10.20
C VAL A 464 2.14 -14.44 -8.99
N PHE A 465 1.54 -14.51 -7.81
CA PHE A 465 2.19 -14.92 -6.55
C PHE A 465 1.21 -15.50 -5.54
N PRO A 466 1.66 -16.33 -4.59
CA PRO A 466 0.91 -16.62 -3.37
C PRO A 466 1.12 -15.50 -2.35
N LEU A 467 0.05 -14.98 -1.74
CA LEU A 467 0.20 -13.96 -0.69
C LEU A 467 0.61 -14.63 0.63
N LEU A 468 1.87 -14.49 1.06
CA LEU A 468 2.40 -15.09 2.28
C LEU A 468 2.25 -14.17 3.48
N PHE A 469 1.79 -14.70 4.60
CA PHE A 469 1.72 -13.99 5.88
C PHE A 469 2.77 -14.53 6.86
N ILE A 470 3.74 -13.70 7.23
CA ILE A 470 4.78 -14.04 8.20
C ILE A 470 4.42 -13.36 9.51
N LYS A 471 4.16 -14.16 10.55
CA LYS A 471 3.92 -13.65 11.91
C LYS A 471 5.25 -13.17 12.48
N VAL A 472 5.26 -11.95 13.03
CA VAL A 472 6.41 -11.42 13.79
C VAL A 472 5.97 -10.91 15.14
N ASN A 473 6.79 -11.15 16.17
CA ASN A 473 6.54 -10.62 17.50
C ASN A 473 6.94 -9.15 17.57
N ARG A 474 6.03 -8.34 18.11
CA ARG A 474 6.37 -6.99 18.56
C ARG A 474 5.78 -6.80 19.96
N ASP A 475 6.66 -6.49 20.93
CA ASP A 475 6.26 -6.21 22.30
C ASP A 475 5.54 -4.86 22.40
N ILE A 476 4.20 -4.83 22.39
CA ILE A 476 3.40 -3.68 22.85
C ILE A 476 2.09 -4.15 23.55
N ASP A 477 1.71 -3.39 24.59
CA ASP A 477 0.70 -3.59 25.64
C ASP A 477 -0.77 -3.91 25.23
N LYS A 478 -1.58 -4.27 26.26
CA LYS A 478 -3.04 -4.56 26.24
C LYS A 478 -3.97 -3.55 25.53
N TYR A 479 -3.51 -2.36 25.14
CA TYR A 479 -4.31 -1.30 24.50
C TYR A 479 -3.96 -1.07 23.01
N SER A 480 -3.49 -2.11 22.32
CA SER A 480 -2.89 -2.00 20.98
C SER A 480 -3.80 -1.38 19.92
N ALA A 481 -5.12 -1.59 19.98
CA ALA A 481 -6.05 -1.08 18.97
C ALA A 481 -6.19 0.45 18.99
N LEU A 482 -6.41 1.05 20.18
CA LEU A 482 -6.50 2.51 20.33
C LEU A 482 -5.16 3.19 19.99
N PHE A 483 -4.05 2.58 20.41
CA PHE A 483 -2.73 3.08 20.05
C PHE A 483 -2.48 3.04 18.54
N THR A 484 -2.84 1.94 17.87
CA THR A 484 -2.73 1.80 16.41
C THR A 484 -3.53 2.88 15.70
N LEU A 485 -4.78 3.12 16.12
CA LEU A 485 -5.61 4.19 15.55
C LEU A 485 -4.95 5.57 15.72
N MET A 486 -4.43 5.86 16.91
CA MET A 486 -3.72 7.13 17.17
C MET A 486 -2.50 7.30 16.27
N THR A 487 -1.69 6.25 16.10
CA THR A 487 -0.53 6.31 15.20
C THR A 487 -0.94 6.64 13.77
N GLN A 488 -2.04 6.07 13.27
CA GLN A 488 -2.53 6.37 11.92
C GLN A 488 -3.02 7.82 11.78
N VAL A 489 -3.76 8.31 12.77
CA VAL A 489 -4.25 9.70 12.79
C VAL A 489 -3.08 10.69 12.83
N THR A 490 -2.09 10.47 13.72
CA THR A 490 -0.90 11.33 13.80
C THR A 490 -0.08 11.31 12.52
N ALA A 491 0.03 10.14 11.86
CA ALA A 491 0.72 10.04 10.57
C ALA A 491 -0.02 10.80 9.47
N GLY A 492 -1.37 10.81 9.50
CA GLY A 492 -2.21 11.63 8.62
C GLY A 492 -1.91 13.12 8.78
N VAL A 493 -1.91 13.62 10.01
CA VAL A 493 -1.62 15.04 10.30
C VAL A 493 -0.19 15.41 9.93
N GLU A 494 0.80 14.56 10.22
CA GLU A 494 2.20 14.79 9.84
C GLU A 494 2.34 14.91 8.32
N TRP A 495 1.71 14.01 7.55
CA TRP A 495 1.76 14.07 6.09
C TRP A 495 1.02 15.31 5.53
N LEU A 496 -0.16 15.64 6.06
CA LEU A 496 -0.93 16.82 5.60
C LEU A 496 -0.19 18.14 5.84
N THR A 497 0.68 18.20 6.86
CA THR A 497 1.41 19.42 7.23
C THR A 497 2.83 19.48 6.68
N THR A 498 3.48 18.35 6.47
CA THR A 498 4.92 18.30 6.11
C THR A 498 5.23 17.49 4.86
N HIS A 499 4.28 16.69 4.36
CA HIS A 499 4.48 15.65 3.34
C HIS A 499 5.60 14.65 3.68
N LYS A 500 5.86 14.40 4.96
CA LYS A 500 6.86 13.44 5.45
C LYS A 500 6.22 12.37 6.32
N GLY A 501 7.04 11.42 6.75
CA GLY A 501 6.66 10.38 7.70
C GLY A 501 6.08 9.14 7.02
N SER A 502 5.53 8.23 7.82
CA SER A 502 5.17 6.88 7.35
C SER A 502 4.17 6.82 6.20
N LEU A 503 3.32 7.85 6.02
CA LEU A 503 2.38 7.93 4.89
C LEU A 503 2.99 8.46 3.59
N ALA A 504 4.18 9.08 3.66
CA ALA A 504 4.98 9.46 2.48
C ALA A 504 5.74 8.28 1.86
N SER A 505 5.52 7.06 2.38
CA SER A 505 6.09 5.80 1.88
C SER A 505 5.03 4.70 1.75
N ASN A 506 5.35 3.65 0.99
CA ASN A 506 4.60 2.39 0.94
C ASN A 506 5.07 1.36 1.98
N GLY A 507 5.66 1.82 3.09
CA GLY A 507 6.12 0.96 4.17
C GLY A 507 7.33 0.12 3.79
N LEU A 508 7.15 -1.19 3.60
CA LEU A 508 8.25 -2.11 3.23
C LEU A 508 8.38 -2.34 1.73
N THR A 509 7.43 -1.83 0.94
CA THR A 509 7.36 -2.08 -0.50
C THR A 509 8.59 -1.51 -1.23
N ASP A 510 9.21 -0.47 -0.67
CA ASP A 510 10.41 0.18 -1.19
C ASP A 510 11.70 -0.59 -0.90
N VAL A 511 11.66 -1.70 -0.17
CA VAL A 511 12.72 -2.71 -0.14
C VAL A 511 12.23 -3.92 -0.92
N THR A 512 12.95 -4.32 -1.97
CA THR A 512 12.57 -5.44 -2.85
C THR A 512 13.80 -6.30 -3.12
N ALA A 513 13.60 -7.59 -3.32
CA ALA A 513 14.66 -8.48 -3.79
C ALA A 513 14.30 -9.12 -5.14
N PHE A 514 15.28 -9.20 -6.04
CA PHE A 514 15.18 -9.96 -7.28
C PHE A 514 16.13 -11.14 -7.20
N VAL A 515 15.59 -12.32 -7.49
CA VAL A 515 16.28 -13.58 -7.28
C VAL A 515 16.03 -14.48 -8.49
N ASN A 516 17.07 -15.17 -8.96
CA ASN A 516 16.90 -16.33 -9.82
C ASN A 516 16.88 -17.58 -8.93
N THR A 517 15.70 -18.15 -8.68
CA THR A 517 15.54 -19.30 -7.78
C THR A 517 16.18 -20.57 -8.34
N LYS A 518 16.39 -20.65 -9.66
CA LYS A 518 17.09 -21.78 -10.32
C LYS A 518 18.59 -21.74 -10.06
N CYS A 519 19.13 -20.56 -9.75
CA CYS A 519 20.53 -20.37 -9.35
C CYS A 519 20.67 -20.17 -7.83
N TYR A 520 19.65 -20.50 -7.02
CA TYR A 520 19.77 -20.49 -5.57
C TYR A 520 20.14 -21.87 -5.05
N ASP A 521 21.31 -21.98 -4.43
CA ASP A 521 21.77 -23.18 -3.76
C ASP A 521 21.13 -23.26 -2.36
N PHE A 522 20.07 -24.04 -2.23
CA PHE A 522 19.34 -24.24 -0.97
C PHE A 522 20.17 -24.93 0.12
N HIS A 523 21.22 -25.70 -0.25
CA HIS A 523 22.08 -26.35 0.74
C HIS A 523 23.04 -25.33 1.38
N ASN A 524 23.69 -24.53 0.54
CA ASN A 524 24.68 -23.54 0.99
C ASN A 524 24.09 -22.15 1.23
N LYS A 525 22.79 -21.96 0.98
CA LYS A 525 22.03 -20.73 1.18
C LYS A 525 22.71 -19.52 0.54
N ARG A 526 22.92 -19.60 -0.78
CA ARG A 526 23.55 -18.55 -1.58
C ARG A 526 23.06 -18.58 -3.03
N LEU A 527 23.10 -17.43 -3.69
CA LEU A 527 22.99 -17.41 -5.15
C LEU A 527 24.32 -17.84 -5.77
N THR A 528 24.22 -18.66 -6.82
CA THR A 528 25.33 -18.97 -7.70
C THR A 528 25.33 -17.98 -8.86
N ASN A 529 26.51 -17.72 -9.44
CA ASN A 529 26.65 -16.89 -10.64
C ASN A 529 27.40 -17.66 -11.73
N ASP A 530 27.03 -18.94 -11.87
CA ASP A 530 27.79 -19.89 -12.69
C ASP A 530 27.44 -19.75 -14.19
N SER A 531 26.44 -18.93 -14.53
CA SER A 531 26.01 -18.69 -15.92
C SER A 531 25.36 -17.31 -16.09
N ALA A 532 25.35 -16.81 -17.32
CA ALA A 532 24.64 -15.58 -17.67
C ALA A 532 23.12 -15.65 -17.41
N GLU A 533 22.53 -16.85 -17.38
CA GLU A 533 21.12 -17.02 -17.03
C GLU A 533 20.83 -16.64 -15.58
N CYS A 534 21.82 -16.73 -14.68
CA CYS A 534 21.66 -16.37 -13.27
C CYS A 534 21.44 -14.86 -13.06
N GLU A 535 21.79 -14.02 -14.03
CA GLU A 535 21.49 -12.58 -14.03
C GLU A 535 20.04 -12.26 -14.40
N LEU A 536 19.26 -13.25 -14.83
CA LEU A 536 17.84 -13.10 -15.16
C LEU A 536 16.98 -13.55 -13.98
N PRO A 537 16.40 -12.62 -13.20
CA PRO A 537 15.57 -13.02 -12.07
C PRO A 537 14.33 -13.78 -12.54
N THR A 538 13.98 -14.82 -11.78
CA THR A 538 12.71 -15.56 -11.93
C THR A 538 11.67 -15.03 -10.94
N LEU A 539 12.12 -14.36 -9.88
CA LEU A 539 11.34 -13.93 -8.75
C LEU A 539 11.60 -12.46 -8.39
N GLN A 540 10.54 -11.72 -8.08
CA GLN A 540 10.59 -10.44 -7.36
C GLN A 540 9.87 -10.61 -6.02
N LEU A 541 10.54 -10.33 -4.90
CA LEU A 541 9.95 -10.35 -3.56
C LEU A 541 9.52 -8.95 -3.16
N ILE A 542 8.21 -8.74 -3.08
CA ILE A 542 7.59 -7.48 -2.66
C ILE A 542 7.07 -7.64 -1.23
N HIS A 543 7.31 -6.63 -0.39
CA HIS A 543 7.00 -6.70 1.03
C HIS A 543 5.95 -5.69 1.45
N GLY A 544 5.08 -6.10 2.37
CA GLY A 544 4.15 -5.23 3.09
C GLY A 544 4.28 -5.44 4.59
N PHE A 545 3.80 -4.48 5.36
CA PHE A 545 3.71 -4.62 6.81
C PHE A 545 2.29 -4.32 7.28
N ILE A 546 1.71 -5.25 8.03
CA ILE A 546 0.42 -5.07 8.68
C ILE A 546 0.68 -5.03 10.19
N PRO A 547 0.57 -3.84 10.81
CA PRO A 547 0.62 -3.70 12.24
C PRO A 547 -0.36 -4.62 12.96
N ARG A 548 -0.01 -5.04 14.17
CA ARG A 548 -0.90 -5.78 15.06
C ARG A 548 -2.20 -5.01 15.25
N THR A 549 -3.33 -5.72 15.32
CA THR A 549 -4.69 -5.18 15.44
C THR A 549 -5.19 -4.28 14.32
N LEU A 550 -4.39 -3.99 13.29
CA LEU A 550 -4.85 -3.18 12.16
C LEU A 550 -5.99 -3.88 11.40
N LEU A 551 -5.93 -5.20 11.23
CA LEU A 551 -7.03 -5.96 10.59
C LEU A 551 -8.32 -5.96 11.42
N VAL A 552 -8.22 -5.74 12.73
CA VAL A 552 -9.39 -5.67 13.62
C VAL A 552 -10.07 -4.31 13.45
N VAL A 553 -9.31 -3.22 13.50
CA VAL A 553 -9.83 -1.84 13.44
C VAL A 553 -10.24 -1.48 12.02
N GLY A 554 -9.45 -1.87 11.03
CA GLY A 554 -9.65 -1.54 9.61
C GLY A 554 -10.38 -2.60 8.80
N ARG A 555 -11.09 -3.54 9.44
CA ARG A 555 -11.66 -4.74 8.77
C ARG A 555 -12.44 -4.39 7.49
N PRO A 556 -13.37 -3.42 7.44
CA PRO A 556 -14.12 -3.13 6.21
C PRO A 556 -13.22 -2.70 5.05
N LEU A 557 -12.28 -1.79 5.30
CA LEU A 557 -11.36 -1.28 4.28
C LEU A 557 -10.38 -2.35 3.81
N ILE A 558 -9.80 -3.09 4.76
CA ILE A 558 -8.75 -4.06 4.45
C ILE A 558 -9.34 -5.33 3.85
N SER A 559 -10.54 -5.76 4.26
CA SER A 559 -11.24 -6.88 3.60
C SER A 559 -11.55 -6.57 2.14
N ARG A 560 -11.98 -5.34 1.82
CA ARG A 560 -12.14 -4.88 0.43
C ARG A 560 -10.82 -4.94 -0.35
N GLY A 561 -9.72 -4.51 0.29
CA GLY A 561 -8.37 -4.53 -0.29
C GLY A 561 -7.73 -5.93 -0.40
N LEU A 562 -8.12 -6.89 0.43
CA LEU A 562 -7.59 -8.26 0.43
C LEU A 562 -8.48 -9.28 -0.28
N HIS A 563 -9.75 -8.96 -0.56
CA HIS A 563 -10.66 -9.79 -1.39
C HIS A 563 -10.67 -11.30 -1.07
N PHE A 564 -10.43 -11.68 0.19
CA PHE A 564 -10.54 -13.05 0.65
C PHE A 564 -11.93 -13.31 1.20
N ASN A 565 -12.36 -14.57 1.13
CA ASN A 565 -13.56 -15.01 1.79
C ASN A 565 -13.43 -14.88 3.33
N ASN A 566 -14.57 -14.98 4.03
CA ASN A 566 -14.58 -14.79 5.49
C ASN A 566 -13.78 -15.86 6.24
N GLU A 567 -13.69 -17.08 5.72
CA GLU A 567 -12.94 -18.17 6.36
C GLU A 567 -11.45 -17.84 6.51
N VAL A 568 -10.81 -17.34 5.44
CA VAL A 568 -9.42 -16.89 5.50
C VAL A 568 -9.30 -15.59 6.28
N LEU A 569 -10.20 -14.64 6.06
CA LEU A 569 -10.14 -13.34 6.71
C LEU A 569 -10.23 -13.46 8.24
N ASP A 570 -11.11 -14.30 8.77
CA ASP A 570 -11.28 -14.51 10.21
C ASP A 570 -10.04 -15.12 10.85
N GLN A 571 -9.38 -16.08 10.19
CA GLN A 571 -8.10 -16.62 10.63
C GLN A 571 -7.02 -15.54 10.70
N LEU A 572 -6.92 -14.70 9.66
CA LEU A 572 -5.96 -13.59 9.62
C LEU A 572 -6.23 -12.57 10.73
N VAL A 573 -7.50 -12.19 10.96
CA VAL A 573 -7.89 -11.25 12.02
C VAL A 573 -7.54 -11.81 13.40
N GLU A 574 -7.83 -13.10 13.66
CA GLU A 574 -7.55 -13.72 14.95
C GLU A 574 -6.05 -13.77 15.26
N VAL A 575 -5.23 -14.09 14.26
CA VAL A 575 -3.77 -14.07 14.41
C VAL A 575 -3.24 -12.63 14.54
N ASN A 576 -3.79 -11.67 13.80
CA ASN A 576 -3.38 -10.26 13.86
C ASN A 576 -3.70 -9.58 15.21
N LYS A 577 -4.62 -10.14 16.01
CA LYS A 577 -4.81 -9.70 17.42
C LYS A 577 -3.57 -9.93 18.28
N LYS A 578 -2.73 -10.90 17.92
CA LYS A 578 -1.57 -11.34 18.71
C LYS A 578 -0.24 -10.96 18.05
N TYR A 579 -0.17 -10.99 16.72
CA TYR A 579 1.05 -10.77 15.95
C TYR A 579 0.88 -9.63 14.94
N ALA A 580 1.98 -8.97 14.59
CA ALA A 580 2.04 -8.20 13.34
C ALA A 580 2.37 -9.15 12.19
N PHE A 581 2.07 -8.73 10.95
CA PHE A 581 2.47 -9.47 9.76
C PHE A 581 3.50 -8.70 8.95
N ILE A 582 4.52 -9.41 8.50
CA ILE A 582 5.17 -9.10 7.23
C ILE A 582 4.41 -9.87 6.18
N VAL A 583 3.89 -9.17 5.18
CA VAL A 583 3.27 -9.78 4.02
C VAL A 583 4.35 -9.88 2.96
N MET A 584 4.59 -11.07 2.44
CA MET A 584 5.61 -11.29 1.41
C MET A 584 4.94 -11.83 0.16
N SER A 585 5.22 -11.18 -0.96
CA SER A 585 4.65 -11.47 -2.27
C SER A 585 5.78 -11.93 -3.19
N PRO A 586 6.07 -13.24 -3.25
CA PRO A 586 7.04 -13.81 -4.18
C PRO A 586 6.44 -13.85 -5.60
N VAL A 587 6.66 -12.78 -6.37
CA VAL A 587 6.14 -12.57 -7.72
C VAL A 587 6.92 -13.35 -8.76
N VAL A 588 6.25 -14.30 -9.40
CA VAL A 588 6.80 -15.04 -10.56
C VAL A 588 6.86 -14.09 -11.76
N LEU A 589 8.08 -13.83 -12.25
CA LEU A 589 8.35 -12.82 -13.28
C LEU A 589 8.17 -13.34 -14.72
N GLN A 590 8.20 -14.65 -14.93
CA GLN A 590 8.02 -15.28 -16.23
C GLN A 590 7.09 -16.49 -16.12
N PRO A 591 5.81 -16.28 -15.78
CA PRO A 591 4.85 -17.38 -15.68
C PRO A 591 4.65 -18.04 -17.04
N ALA A 592 4.49 -19.36 -17.05
CA ALA A 592 4.19 -20.18 -18.21
C ALA A 592 2.70 -20.15 -18.58
N SER A 593 1.81 -19.97 -17.60
CA SER A 593 0.37 -19.89 -17.87
C SER A 593 0.02 -18.70 -18.77
N ARG A 594 -0.98 -18.89 -19.64
CA ARG A 594 -1.52 -17.89 -20.55
C ARG A 594 -3.04 -17.85 -20.50
N GLY A 595 -3.57 -16.64 -20.45
CA GLY A 595 -4.99 -16.35 -20.33
C GLY A 595 -5.59 -15.72 -21.58
N THR A 596 -6.85 -15.31 -21.46
CA THR A 596 -7.58 -14.57 -22.50
C THR A 596 -8.47 -13.48 -21.92
N VAL A 597 -8.78 -12.49 -22.75
CA VAL A 597 -9.84 -11.50 -22.55
C VAL A 597 -10.84 -11.62 -23.70
N ARG A 598 -12.13 -11.78 -23.38
CA ARG A 598 -13.21 -11.96 -24.35
C ARG A 598 -14.38 -11.04 -24.06
N LEU A 599 -15.21 -10.80 -25.07
CA LEU A 599 -16.52 -10.18 -24.82
C LEU A 599 -17.38 -11.13 -23.98
N ALA A 600 -17.96 -10.63 -22.90
CA ALA A 600 -19.04 -11.29 -22.17
C ALA A 600 -20.43 -10.89 -22.71
N SER A 601 -20.51 -9.75 -23.39
CA SER A 601 -21.72 -9.20 -24.00
C SER A 601 -21.34 -8.32 -25.19
N ALA A 602 -22.30 -8.09 -26.09
CA ALA A 602 -22.21 -7.06 -27.13
C ALA A 602 -22.49 -5.64 -26.58
N ASP A 603 -23.04 -5.54 -25.36
CA ASP A 603 -23.17 -4.27 -24.66
C ASP A 603 -21.77 -3.79 -24.19
N PRO A 604 -21.27 -2.64 -24.68
CA PRO A 604 -19.96 -2.12 -24.32
C PRO A 604 -19.80 -1.80 -22.83
N LEU A 605 -20.90 -1.64 -22.08
CA LEU A 605 -20.88 -1.31 -20.66
C LEU A 605 -20.72 -2.53 -19.76
N VAL A 606 -20.90 -3.73 -20.31
CA VAL A 606 -20.65 -4.97 -19.58
C VAL A 606 -19.15 -5.26 -19.57
N PRO A 607 -18.52 -5.47 -18.40
CA PRO A 607 -17.11 -5.84 -18.34
C PRO A 607 -16.77 -7.10 -19.16
N PRO A 608 -15.56 -7.20 -19.72
CA PRO A 608 -15.18 -8.38 -20.51
C PRO A 608 -15.04 -9.61 -19.62
N ALA A 609 -15.13 -10.79 -20.22
CA ALA A 609 -14.78 -12.05 -19.56
C ALA A 609 -13.25 -12.17 -19.52
N ILE A 610 -12.69 -12.20 -18.31
CA ILE A 610 -11.23 -12.26 -18.07
C ILE A 610 -10.89 -13.63 -17.52
N THR A 611 -10.09 -14.40 -18.24
CA THR A 611 -9.62 -15.74 -17.84
C THR A 611 -8.10 -15.73 -17.77
N PRO A 612 -7.47 -15.36 -16.64
CA PRO A 612 -6.00 -15.29 -16.55
C PRO A 612 -5.32 -16.66 -16.61
N ASN A 613 -6.05 -17.73 -16.28
CA ASN A 613 -5.54 -19.11 -16.18
C ASN A 613 -4.31 -19.24 -15.25
N TYR A 614 -4.27 -18.46 -14.16
CA TYR A 614 -3.19 -18.57 -13.19
C TYR A 614 -3.04 -20.02 -12.71
N LEU A 615 -1.78 -20.48 -12.63
CA LEU A 615 -1.41 -21.80 -12.10
C LEU A 615 -2.02 -22.98 -12.87
N GLN A 616 -2.48 -22.75 -14.10
CA GLN A 616 -2.93 -23.81 -14.99
C GLN A 616 -1.76 -24.70 -15.43
N ASN A 617 -0.56 -24.11 -15.55
CA ASN A 617 0.68 -24.84 -15.76
C ASN A 617 1.39 -25.09 -14.42
N ASP A 618 1.69 -26.35 -14.11
CA ASP A 618 2.36 -26.72 -12.85
C ASP A 618 3.77 -26.13 -12.69
N THR A 619 4.43 -25.71 -13.78
CA THR A 619 5.72 -25.00 -13.71
C THR A 619 5.62 -23.71 -12.89
N ASP A 620 4.48 -23.01 -12.96
CA ASP A 620 4.24 -21.80 -12.17
C ASP A 620 4.10 -22.14 -10.69
N VAL A 621 3.42 -23.25 -10.39
CA VAL A 621 3.25 -23.76 -9.02
C VAL A 621 4.61 -24.19 -8.46
N ASP A 622 5.44 -24.87 -9.25
CA ASP A 622 6.78 -25.27 -8.86
C ASP A 622 7.66 -24.06 -8.52
N GLU A 623 7.59 -22.99 -9.31
CA GLU A 623 8.30 -21.75 -9.01
C GLU A 623 7.80 -21.09 -7.72
N MET A 624 6.49 -21.09 -7.48
CA MET A 624 5.94 -20.58 -6.22
C MET A 624 6.40 -21.39 -5.00
N VAL A 625 6.46 -22.72 -5.12
CA VAL A 625 6.97 -23.58 -4.03
C VAL A 625 8.46 -23.33 -3.80
N ARG A 626 9.27 -23.22 -4.85
CA ARG A 626 10.69 -22.82 -4.73
C ARG A 626 10.83 -21.47 -4.03
N ALA A 627 9.99 -20.51 -4.40
CA ALA A 627 10.00 -19.20 -3.77
C ALA A 627 9.61 -19.25 -2.28
N ILE A 628 8.61 -20.06 -1.90
CA ILE A 628 8.23 -20.27 -0.49
C ILE A 628 9.38 -20.90 0.30
N ASN A 629 10.07 -21.90 -0.26
CA ASN A 629 11.22 -22.53 0.39
C ASN A 629 12.36 -21.53 0.59
N PHE A 630 12.58 -20.63 -0.39
CA PHE A 630 13.55 -19.54 -0.23
C PHE A 630 13.15 -18.57 0.89
N VAL A 631 11.84 -18.29 1.02
CA VAL A 631 11.33 -17.50 2.16
C VAL A 631 11.54 -18.25 3.48
N GLU A 632 11.34 -19.56 3.54
CA GLU A 632 11.64 -20.36 4.75
C GLU A 632 13.12 -20.22 5.16
N ASP A 633 14.06 -20.30 4.21
CA ASP A 633 15.48 -20.04 4.46
C ASP A 633 15.74 -18.62 4.98
N LEU A 634 15.06 -17.61 4.41
CA LEU A 634 15.16 -16.23 4.88
C LEU A 634 14.70 -16.08 6.32
N LEU A 635 13.65 -16.79 6.72
CA LEU A 635 13.15 -16.77 8.10
C LEU A 635 14.10 -17.42 9.11
N GLU A 636 15.03 -18.25 8.65
CA GLU A 636 16.07 -18.85 9.48
C GLU A 636 17.25 -17.92 9.76
N THR A 637 17.34 -16.78 9.07
CA THR A 637 18.41 -15.81 9.31
C THR A 637 18.29 -15.15 10.69
N PRO A 638 19.40 -14.67 11.28
CA PRO A 638 19.38 -14.07 12.62
C PRO A 638 18.36 -12.93 12.78
N GLN A 639 18.19 -12.10 11.75
CA GLN A 639 17.29 -10.94 11.71
C GLN A 639 15.83 -11.36 11.91
N PHE A 640 15.41 -12.45 11.26
CA PHE A 640 14.04 -12.96 11.36
C PHE A 640 13.84 -13.85 12.60
N ARG A 641 14.83 -14.68 12.95
CA ARG A 641 14.81 -15.49 14.19
C ARG A 641 14.67 -14.63 15.44
N GLN A 642 15.36 -13.48 15.50
CA GLN A 642 15.25 -12.53 16.62
C GLN A 642 13.81 -12.03 16.82
N GLN A 643 13.03 -11.91 15.73
CA GLN A 643 11.62 -11.49 15.76
C GLN A 643 10.65 -12.68 15.94
N LYS A 644 11.19 -13.90 16.13
CA LYS A 644 10.43 -15.16 16.15
C LYS A 644 9.52 -15.30 14.93
N ALA A 645 10.05 -14.88 13.77
CA ALA A 645 9.31 -14.87 12.53
C ALA A 645 8.94 -16.30 12.12
N SER A 646 7.70 -16.50 11.65
CA SER A 646 7.25 -17.79 11.12
C SER A 646 6.12 -17.62 10.12
N LEU A 647 6.13 -18.42 9.06
CA LEU A 647 5.02 -18.47 8.10
C LEU A 647 3.73 -18.91 8.81
N LEU A 648 2.64 -18.22 8.50
CA LEU A 648 1.31 -18.59 8.95
C LEU A 648 0.77 -19.72 8.05
N ARG A 649 0.57 -20.89 8.66
CA ARG A 649 -0.21 -21.96 8.05
C ARG A 649 -1.69 -21.71 8.34
N LEU A 650 -2.48 -21.59 7.28
CA LEU A 650 -3.93 -21.40 7.33
C LEU A 650 -4.62 -22.77 7.23
N ASN A 651 -5.77 -22.89 7.88
CA ASN A 651 -6.68 -23.99 7.61
C ASN A 651 -7.42 -23.67 6.30
N LEU A 652 -7.12 -24.42 5.25
CA LEU A 652 -7.67 -24.24 3.91
C LEU A 652 -8.28 -25.56 3.45
N SER A 653 -9.48 -25.49 2.87
CA SER A 653 -10.17 -26.67 2.33
C SER A 653 -9.26 -27.45 1.37
N GLY A 654 -9.23 -28.78 1.49
CA GLY A 654 -8.36 -29.64 0.67
C GLY A 654 -6.87 -29.62 1.03
N CYS A 655 -6.40 -28.67 1.85
CA CYS A 655 -5.00 -28.61 2.28
C CYS A 655 -4.75 -29.28 3.65
N ILE A 656 -5.81 -29.67 4.38
CA ILE A 656 -5.72 -30.26 5.72
C ILE A 656 -5.02 -31.62 5.66
N GLY A 657 -4.03 -31.82 6.53
CA GLY A 657 -3.25 -33.06 6.58
C GLY A 657 -2.04 -33.09 5.63
N LEU A 658 -1.95 -32.14 4.69
CA LEU A 658 -0.77 -31.99 3.84
C LEU A 658 0.39 -31.35 4.61
N ASN A 659 1.62 -31.74 4.24
CA ASN A 659 2.85 -31.26 4.85
C ASN A 659 3.85 -30.78 3.78
N GLY A 660 4.85 -30.00 4.19
CA GLY A 660 5.92 -29.52 3.32
C GLY A 660 5.41 -28.90 2.02
N ASN A 661 6.03 -29.30 0.90
CA ASN A 661 5.71 -28.81 -0.44
C ASN A 661 4.27 -29.10 -0.86
N ASP A 662 3.66 -30.23 -0.47
CA ASP A 662 2.27 -30.55 -0.87
C ASP A 662 1.28 -29.55 -0.29
N TYR A 663 1.48 -29.14 0.96
CA TYR A 663 0.71 -28.06 1.55
C TYR A 663 0.95 -26.74 0.83
N TRP A 664 2.21 -26.41 0.48
CA TRP A 664 2.51 -25.16 -0.23
C TRP A 664 1.95 -25.12 -1.66
N ARG A 665 1.90 -26.25 -2.37
CA ARG A 665 1.19 -26.38 -3.66
C ARG A 665 -0.30 -26.09 -3.52
N CYS A 666 -0.93 -26.61 -2.47
CA CYS A 666 -2.35 -26.36 -2.18
C CYS A 666 -2.57 -24.90 -1.76
N TYR A 667 -1.76 -24.39 -0.83
CA TYR A 667 -1.78 -23.01 -0.35
C TYR A 667 -1.69 -22.00 -1.51
N SER A 668 -0.76 -22.21 -2.45
CA SER A 668 -0.56 -21.30 -3.59
C SER A 668 -1.79 -21.17 -4.48
N ARG A 669 -2.61 -22.22 -4.61
CA ARG A 669 -3.88 -22.22 -5.34
C ARG A 669 -5.00 -21.47 -4.61
N HIS A 670 -5.02 -21.55 -3.28
CA HIS A 670 -5.97 -20.81 -2.45
C HIS A 670 -5.63 -19.32 -2.35
N MET A 671 -4.36 -19.03 -2.13
CA MET A 671 -3.84 -17.70 -1.82
C MET A 671 -3.25 -16.99 -3.04
N THR A 672 -3.62 -17.44 -4.25
CA THR A 672 -3.16 -16.85 -5.51
C THR A 672 -3.57 -15.39 -5.61
N TYR A 673 -2.63 -14.57 -6.03
CA TYR A 673 -2.75 -13.13 -6.17
C TYR A 673 -2.00 -12.66 -7.42
N SER A 674 -2.29 -11.44 -7.86
CA SER A 674 -1.62 -10.77 -8.97
C SER A 674 -1.24 -9.34 -8.58
N VAL A 675 -0.17 -8.82 -9.19
CA VAL A 675 0.24 -7.40 -9.08
C VAL A 675 -0.45 -6.53 -10.15
N TYR A 676 -1.39 -7.08 -10.90
CA TYR A 676 -2.24 -6.41 -11.90
C TYR A 676 -1.46 -5.89 -13.11
N HIS A 677 -0.59 -6.74 -13.66
CA HIS A 677 0.33 -6.46 -14.75
C HIS A 677 -0.07 -7.16 -16.07
N ALA A 678 -1.38 -7.34 -16.36
CA ALA A 678 -1.82 -7.93 -17.62
C ALA A 678 -1.23 -7.24 -18.85
N VAL A 679 -0.61 -8.04 -19.71
CA VAL A 679 -0.07 -7.67 -21.02
C VAL A 679 -0.52 -8.65 -22.11
N GLY A 680 -0.15 -8.41 -23.36
CA GLY A 680 -0.25 -9.38 -24.46
C GLY A 680 -1.57 -9.39 -25.24
N THR A 681 -2.64 -8.80 -24.71
CA THR A 681 -3.99 -8.93 -25.30
C THR A 681 -4.19 -8.22 -26.64
N ALA A 682 -3.26 -7.36 -27.06
CA ALA A 682 -3.19 -6.78 -28.40
C ALA A 682 -1.73 -6.64 -28.83
N ALA A 683 -0.94 -7.71 -28.69
CA ALA A 683 0.52 -7.66 -28.79
C ALA A 683 1.08 -7.22 -30.16
N LEU A 684 2.22 -6.53 -30.12
CA LEU A 684 3.13 -6.38 -31.27
C LEU A 684 3.50 -7.74 -31.88
N GLY A 685 3.59 -7.80 -33.21
CA GLY A 685 3.87 -9.01 -33.96
C GLY A 685 2.69 -9.97 -34.14
N ARG A 686 1.56 -9.73 -33.44
CA ARG A 686 0.35 -10.58 -33.50
C ARG A 686 -0.91 -9.81 -33.87
N VAL A 687 -1.16 -8.68 -33.20
CA VAL A 687 -2.28 -7.76 -33.46
C VAL A 687 -1.80 -6.45 -34.05
N LEU A 688 -0.58 -6.04 -33.67
CA LEU A 688 0.04 -4.79 -34.10
C LEU A 688 1.30 -5.07 -34.91
N ASP A 689 1.62 -4.18 -35.85
CA ASP A 689 2.94 -4.16 -36.48
C ASP A 689 3.98 -3.39 -35.66
N GLU A 690 5.23 -3.33 -36.14
CA GLU A 690 6.37 -2.72 -35.44
C GLU A 690 6.21 -1.22 -35.13
N GLU A 691 5.26 -0.54 -35.79
CA GLU A 691 4.92 0.84 -35.51
C GLU A 691 3.68 0.99 -34.60
N LEU A 692 3.21 -0.09 -33.98
CA LEU A 692 1.99 -0.13 -33.15
C LEU A 692 0.68 0.10 -33.93
N ARG A 693 0.67 -0.09 -35.25
CA ARG A 693 -0.57 0.01 -36.05
C ARG A 693 -1.34 -1.29 -35.92
N VAL A 694 -2.66 -1.20 -35.78
CA VAL A 694 -3.53 -2.39 -35.83
C VAL A 694 -3.46 -2.97 -37.23
N ILE A 695 -3.01 -4.22 -37.34
CA ILE A 695 -2.77 -4.87 -38.63
C ILE A 695 -4.05 -4.84 -39.46
N GLY A 696 -3.96 -4.31 -40.69
CA GLY A 696 -5.08 -4.25 -41.63
C GLY A 696 -6.14 -3.17 -41.37
N ILE A 697 -5.97 -2.30 -40.36
CA ILE A 697 -6.81 -1.12 -40.12
C ILE A 697 -5.94 0.15 -40.20
N LYS A 698 -6.22 1.02 -41.16
CA LYS A 698 -5.52 2.29 -41.30
C LYS A 698 -5.93 3.26 -40.19
N ASN A 699 -4.99 4.09 -39.75
CA ASN A 699 -5.21 5.19 -38.80
C ASN A 699 -5.69 4.75 -37.41
N LEU A 700 -5.41 3.50 -37.04
CA LEU A 700 -5.70 2.96 -35.71
C LEU A 700 -4.41 2.38 -35.11
N ARG A 701 -4.05 2.84 -33.91
CA ARG A 701 -2.90 2.35 -33.17
C ARG A 701 -3.28 1.97 -31.75
N VAL A 702 -2.46 1.12 -31.13
CA VAL A 702 -2.59 0.75 -29.72
C VAL A 702 -1.27 1.03 -29.02
N ALA A 703 -1.30 1.80 -27.94
CA ALA A 703 -0.16 1.98 -27.05
C ALA A 703 -0.62 1.93 -25.60
N ASP A 704 -0.52 0.75 -25.00
CA ASP A 704 -0.67 0.46 -23.59
C ASP A 704 -0.11 -0.94 -23.27
N ALA A 705 -0.41 -1.48 -22.09
CA ALA A 705 0.04 -2.81 -21.68
C ALA A 705 -0.41 -3.95 -22.62
N SER A 706 -1.55 -3.83 -23.31
CA SER A 706 -2.01 -4.83 -24.29
C SER A 706 -1.04 -5.00 -25.46
N ALA A 707 -0.32 -3.94 -25.84
CA ALA A 707 0.64 -3.96 -26.94
C ALA A 707 1.94 -4.72 -26.62
N MET A 708 2.23 -4.93 -25.34
CA MET A 708 3.46 -5.60 -24.90
C MET A 708 3.35 -7.12 -25.17
N PRO A 709 4.26 -7.73 -25.96
CA PRO A 709 4.18 -9.17 -26.25
C PRO A 709 4.45 -10.06 -25.06
N ASN A 710 5.37 -9.66 -24.18
CA ASN A 710 5.80 -10.42 -23.02
C ASN A 710 5.85 -9.54 -21.77
N LEU A 711 5.78 -10.18 -20.61
CA LEU A 711 5.99 -9.51 -19.34
C LEU A 711 7.46 -9.10 -19.19
N PRO A 712 7.72 -7.87 -18.71
CA PRO A 712 9.06 -7.50 -18.28
C PRO A 712 9.36 -8.16 -16.93
N ARG A 713 10.61 -8.50 -16.67
CA ARG A 713 11.14 -8.81 -15.33
C ARG A 713 11.18 -7.55 -14.48
N GLY A 714 10.02 -7.06 -14.08
CA GLY A 714 9.84 -5.82 -13.34
C GLY A 714 8.39 -5.34 -13.36
N ASN A 715 8.15 -4.13 -12.85
CA ASN A 715 6.81 -3.56 -12.88
C ASN A 715 6.46 -2.98 -14.26
N THR A 716 5.20 -3.09 -14.70
CA THR A 716 4.83 -2.72 -16.08
C THR A 716 4.74 -1.22 -16.32
N ALA A 717 4.57 -0.39 -15.28
CA ALA A 717 4.35 1.04 -15.43
C ALA A 717 5.47 1.74 -16.23
N ALA A 718 6.73 1.42 -15.96
CA ALA A 718 7.88 2.01 -16.66
C ALA A 718 7.82 1.70 -18.16
N THR A 719 7.62 0.41 -18.50
CA THR A 719 7.56 -0.03 -19.89
C THR A 719 6.36 0.56 -20.63
N VAL A 720 5.20 0.64 -19.99
CA VAL A 720 3.99 1.21 -20.61
C VAL A 720 4.16 2.70 -20.90
N ILE A 721 4.77 3.48 -19.99
CA ILE A 721 5.06 4.89 -20.25
C ILE A 721 6.05 5.02 -21.43
N ALA A 722 7.08 4.18 -21.48
CA ALA A 722 8.05 4.17 -22.59
C ALA A 722 7.38 3.86 -23.96
N TYR A 723 6.43 2.94 -24.00
CA TYR A 723 5.62 2.66 -25.21
C TYR A 723 4.86 3.92 -25.66
N GLY A 724 4.29 4.68 -24.72
CA GLY A 724 3.63 5.95 -25.03
C GLY A 724 4.58 7.02 -25.56
N GLU A 725 5.74 7.19 -24.93
CA GLU A 725 6.79 8.12 -25.38
C GLU A 725 7.32 7.77 -26.78
N ARG A 726 7.45 6.48 -27.07
CA ARG A 726 7.85 5.97 -28.38
C ARG A 726 6.80 6.21 -29.45
N LEU A 727 5.54 5.89 -29.16
CA LEU A 727 4.46 6.13 -30.12
C LEU A 727 4.36 7.61 -30.47
N ALA A 728 4.51 8.50 -29.50
CA ALA A 728 4.53 9.93 -29.76
C ALA A 728 5.59 10.32 -30.81
N ASP A 729 6.81 9.78 -30.69
CA ASP A 729 7.87 10.07 -31.67
C ASP A 729 7.59 9.47 -33.04
N ILE A 730 7.00 8.26 -33.12
CA ILE A 730 6.56 7.66 -34.39
C ILE A 730 5.57 8.60 -35.09
N LEU A 731 4.53 9.06 -34.38
CA LEU A 731 3.50 9.95 -34.90
C LEU A 731 4.01 11.35 -35.29
N LEU A 732 5.08 11.81 -34.63
CA LEU A 732 5.68 13.11 -34.93
C LEU A 732 6.71 13.05 -36.06
N LYS A 733 7.35 11.88 -36.28
CA LYS A 733 8.28 11.62 -37.39
C LYS A 733 7.61 11.25 -38.70
N SER A 734 6.41 10.69 -38.68
CA SER A 734 5.68 10.20 -39.87
C SER A 734 5.16 11.33 -40.79
N ARG A 735 6.02 12.28 -41.15
CA ARG A 735 5.73 13.37 -42.07
C ARG A 735 6.50 13.22 -43.37
#